data_AF-E7GHG8-F1
#
_entry.id   AF-E7GHG8-F1
#
_cell.length_a   1.000
_cell.length_b   1.000
_cell.length_c   1.000
_cell.angle_alpha   90.00
_cell.angle_beta   90.00
_cell.angle_gamma   90.00
#
_symmetry.space_group_name_H-M   'P 1'
#
loop_
_entity.id
_entity.type
_entity.pdbx_description
1 polymer ?
#
loop_
_entity_poly.entity_id
_entity_poly.type
_entity_poly.pdbx_seq_one_letter_code
_entity_poly.pdbx_strand_id
1 'polypeptide(L)'
;MKENVQKEIIKNQKKLALTVLAVLIAGIFLEIFCNLPLIRANSGKNQGSFSVDISQTTYEGFHEDGGKLVFDGNGGKIRVPLSGRYVDKLCYSYEYEGLLNATVKVGVYNEYGELRERDILTVEDRNSKNIKTSWIPVGKRAEYAEIYIFRDALDEPGLSYIDFSGFPLKISGFEAVTIPAVNWYRLCFFWCALGIAAMLIFFREYFGKRIEVGFLVISVTIGTLFSLSLPANKVSWDEEVHFSQSFWLSNYRTPVSVSPAVTQEFIAGIDTWPYNQPGTVEEQRELDNYLDAAGDYRNGGITWSADLNKTIFTGYAGEALFLKAGQMFRLPFSLVYKLGRLGNLYIYCIILCLAIRKTPVGKGIMAFLGLMPEPMMLAGVYSYDPTVTAFMYLSFACILRAILDTEKKITWTDYAVMMLAFFWGCRIKAVYAPLLLVGLLIPADHFRSRKERLIMKGGMIALCLGLMASFALPAIFSPSETGDLRGENTSEAGQMSYILGHPVAYAKILLQNIFNTLPSYVMGEKSLGLLGHQGEAAFPWLIYAGSAAVILTGGQSSCGKRLDWKQKLWIFVLASAAVVLVWTSMYLVFTTPGNTYIDGVQGRYYIPLLFLVWLVFNPKWITVHLKNQDYYAVVLALAGGILLSEYYVNVLQKFCL
;
A
#
# COMPACT_ATOMS: atom_id res chain seq x y z
N MET A 1 26.67 14.39 -39.94
CA MET A 1 26.50 13.97 -38.52
C MET A 1 25.22 14.54 -37.90
N LYS A 2 24.98 15.86 -37.88
CA LYS A 2 23.72 16.45 -37.36
C LYS A 2 22.44 15.93 -38.05
N GLU A 3 22.46 15.76 -39.37
CA GLU A 3 21.31 15.28 -40.13
C GLU A 3 20.95 13.82 -39.84
N ASN A 4 21.95 12.96 -39.57
CA ASN A 4 21.73 11.56 -39.19
C ASN A 4 21.17 11.44 -37.77
N VAL A 5 21.67 12.25 -36.83
CA VAL A 5 21.13 12.35 -35.46
C VAL A 5 19.68 12.82 -35.50
N GLN A 6 19.37 13.81 -36.34
CA GLN A 6 18.00 14.32 -36.48
C GLN A 6 17.05 13.29 -37.10
N LYS A 7 17.48 12.53 -38.12
CA LYS A 7 16.71 11.41 -38.70
C LYS A 7 16.45 10.30 -37.69
N GLU A 8 17.43 9.98 -36.84
CA GLU A 8 17.30 8.98 -35.79
C GLU A 8 16.34 9.41 -34.66
N ILE A 9 16.39 10.68 -34.25
CA ILE A 9 15.45 11.27 -33.30
C ILE A 9 14.02 11.21 -33.85
N ILE A 10 13.80 11.63 -35.10
CA ILE A 10 12.47 11.60 -35.75
C ILE A 10 11.95 10.16 -35.86
N LYS A 11 12.81 9.19 -36.19
CA LYS A 11 12.46 7.77 -36.25
C LYS A 11 12.02 7.25 -34.88
N ASN A 12 12.74 7.59 -33.81
CA ASN A 12 12.40 7.18 -32.45
C ASN A 12 11.11 7.83 -31.95
N GLN A 13 10.87 9.10 -32.30
CA GLN A 13 9.61 9.79 -32.00
C GLN A 13 8.41 9.15 -32.72
N LYS A 14 8.55 8.83 -34.01
CA LYS A 14 7.50 8.13 -34.78
C LYS A 14 7.20 6.75 -34.19
N LYS A 15 8.25 5.98 -33.83
CA LYS A 15 8.09 4.68 -33.17
C LYS A 15 7.31 4.82 -31.86
N LEU A 16 7.69 5.76 -31.01
CA LEU A 16 7.00 6.04 -29.74
C LEU A 16 5.53 6.41 -29.96
N ALA A 17 5.25 7.35 -30.87
CA ALA A 17 3.87 7.77 -31.17
C ALA A 17 3.01 6.60 -31.67
N LEU A 18 3.53 5.76 -32.58
CA LEU A 18 2.82 4.58 -33.07
C LEU A 18 2.58 3.56 -31.97
N THR A 19 3.57 3.33 -31.09
CA THR A 19 3.42 2.43 -29.94
C THR A 19 2.35 2.93 -28.97
N VAL A 20 2.34 4.22 -28.64
CA VAL A 20 1.31 4.83 -27.77
C VAL A 20 -0.08 4.67 -28.40
N LEU A 21 -0.21 4.97 -29.70
CA LEU A 21 -1.48 4.80 -30.40
C LEU A 21 -1.97 3.34 -30.38
N ALA A 22 -1.07 2.39 -30.64
CA ALA A 22 -1.39 0.96 -30.60
C ALA A 22 -1.84 0.50 -29.20
N VAL A 23 -1.18 0.96 -28.14
CA VAL A 23 -1.55 0.69 -26.74
C VAL A 23 -2.94 1.23 -26.42
N LEU A 24 -3.23 2.47 -26.82
CA LEU A 24 -4.53 3.10 -26.58
C LEU A 24 -5.66 2.34 -27.28
N ILE A 25 -5.48 2.02 -28.56
CA ILE A 25 -6.45 1.26 -29.36
C ILE A 25 -6.66 -0.14 -28.79
N ALA A 26 -5.58 -0.86 -28.45
CA ALA A 26 -5.66 -2.20 -27.90
C ALA A 26 -6.38 -2.22 -26.54
N GLY A 27 -6.16 -1.24 -25.66
CA GLY A 27 -6.89 -1.13 -24.40
C GLY A 27 -8.40 -0.94 -24.60
N ILE A 28 -8.81 -0.12 -25.57
CA ILE A 28 -10.23 0.06 -25.92
C ILE A 28 -10.83 -1.26 -26.43
N PHE A 29 -10.11 -2.00 -27.28
CA PHE A 29 -10.58 -3.32 -27.75
C PHE A 29 -10.73 -4.34 -26.61
N LEU A 30 -9.80 -4.36 -25.65
CA LEU A 30 -9.92 -5.23 -24.47
C LEU A 30 -11.12 -4.86 -23.61
N GLU A 31 -11.39 -3.56 -23.42
CA GLU A 31 -12.56 -3.09 -22.67
C GLU A 31 -13.89 -3.45 -23.37
N ILE A 32 -13.93 -3.33 -24.71
CA ILE A 32 -15.07 -3.80 -25.52
C ILE A 32 -15.22 -5.32 -25.38
N PHE A 33 -14.12 -6.06 -25.36
CA PHE A 33 -14.14 -7.52 -25.21
C PHE A 33 -14.72 -7.95 -23.84
N CYS A 34 -14.40 -7.25 -22.76
CA CYS A 34 -15.00 -7.49 -21.44
C CYS A 34 -16.53 -7.27 -21.45
N ASN A 35 -17.04 -6.34 -22.26
CA ASN A 35 -18.47 -6.05 -22.39
C ASN A 35 -19.17 -6.93 -23.45
N LEU A 36 -18.44 -7.75 -24.20
CA LEU A 36 -18.97 -8.51 -25.34
C LEU A 36 -20.11 -9.49 -24.96
N PRO A 37 -20.05 -10.23 -23.84
CA PRO A 37 -21.16 -11.10 -23.44
C PRO A 37 -22.47 -10.34 -23.22
N LEU A 38 -22.38 -9.16 -22.61
CA LEU A 38 -23.52 -8.29 -22.32
C LEU A 38 -24.10 -7.67 -23.60
N ILE A 39 -23.23 -7.21 -24.51
CA ILE A 39 -23.62 -6.71 -25.85
C ILE A 39 -24.37 -7.80 -26.63
N ARG A 40 -23.91 -9.06 -26.57
CA ARG A 40 -24.57 -10.19 -27.23
C ARG A 40 -25.92 -10.52 -26.61
N ALA A 41 -26.01 -10.52 -25.27
CA ALA A 41 -27.24 -10.81 -24.55
C ALA A 41 -28.37 -9.81 -24.87
N ASN A 42 -28.03 -8.53 -25.04
CA ASN A 42 -28.98 -7.45 -25.32
C ASN A 42 -29.41 -7.32 -26.80
N SER A 43 -28.82 -8.12 -27.69
CA SER A 43 -29.14 -8.09 -29.13
C SER A 43 -30.53 -8.69 -29.46
N GLY A 44 -31.24 -9.28 -28.49
CA GLY A 44 -32.45 -10.07 -28.75
C GLY A 44 -33.69 -9.84 -27.87
N LYS A 45 -33.61 -9.30 -26.65
CA LYS A 45 -34.77 -9.06 -25.75
C LYS A 45 -34.48 -7.93 -24.75
N ASN A 46 -35.50 -7.10 -24.48
CA ASN A 46 -35.61 -6.04 -23.45
C ASN A 46 -34.29 -5.36 -23.06
N GLN A 47 -33.91 -4.34 -23.84
CA GLN A 47 -32.79 -3.46 -23.53
C GLN A 47 -33.13 -2.56 -22.34
N GLY A 48 -32.21 -2.46 -21.38
CA GLY A 48 -32.31 -1.56 -20.24
C GLY A 48 -32.17 -2.28 -18.90
N SER A 49 -31.66 -1.56 -17.90
CA SER A 49 -31.78 -2.01 -16.52
C SER A 49 -33.25 -2.20 -16.17
N PHE A 50 -33.57 -3.23 -15.40
CA PHE A 50 -34.95 -3.50 -14.99
C PHE A 50 -35.05 -3.50 -13.47
N SER A 51 -36.03 -2.75 -12.96
CA SER A 51 -36.43 -2.81 -11.57
C SER A 51 -37.15 -4.13 -11.29
N VAL A 52 -36.79 -4.80 -10.21
CA VAL A 52 -37.55 -5.92 -9.67
C VAL A 52 -38.42 -5.38 -8.54
N ASP A 53 -39.73 -5.44 -8.76
CA ASP A 53 -40.71 -4.99 -7.78
C ASP A 53 -40.66 -5.90 -6.54
N ILE A 54 -40.78 -5.31 -5.34
CA ILE A 54 -40.78 -6.05 -4.07
C ILE A 54 -41.86 -7.14 -4.07
N SER A 55 -43.00 -6.91 -4.72
CA SER A 55 -44.08 -7.89 -4.87
C SER A 55 -43.67 -9.17 -5.64
N GLN A 56 -42.59 -9.13 -6.42
CA GLN A 56 -42.03 -10.29 -7.13
C GLN A 56 -40.96 -11.02 -6.32
N THR A 57 -40.51 -10.45 -5.21
CA THR A 57 -39.50 -11.05 -4.34
C THR A 57 -40.15 -11.97 -3.32
N THR A 58 -39.43 -13.02 -2.90
CA THR A 58 -39.82 -13.81 -1.73
C THR A 58 -38.88 -13.50 -0.59
N TYR A 59 -39.41 -13.34 0.62
CA TYR A 59 -38.62 -12.96 1.77
C TYR A 59 -39.02 -13.72 3.03
N GLU A 60 -38.04 -13.96 3.89
CA GLU A 60 -38.18 -14.57 5.21
C GLU A 60 -37.44 -13.67 6.22
N GLY A 61 -38.01 -13.42 7.40
CA GLY A 61 -37.41 -12.52 8.39
C GLY A 61 -37.47 -11.03 8.01
N PHE A 62 -38.41 -10.67 7.14
CA PHE A 62 -38.77 -9.30 6.80
C PHE A 62 -40.30 -9.15 6.77
N HIS A 63 -40.79 -7.95 7.05
CA HIS A 63 -42.17 -7.57 6.78
C HIS A 63 -42.21 -6.34 5.86
N GLU A 64 -43.30 -6.22 5.11
CA GLU A 64 -43.51 -5.07 4.24
C GLU A 64 -44.15 -3.91 5.01
N ASP A 65 -43.53 -2.72 4.94
CA ASP A 65 -44.04 -1.47 5.49
C ASP A 65 -43.80 -0.34 4.48
N GLY A 66 -44.88 0.28 3.99
CA GLY A 66 -44.80 1.42 3.07
C GLY A 66 -44.05 1.14 1.76
N GLY A 67 -44.15 -0.08 1.22
CA GLY A 67 -43.44 -0.49 -0.01
C GLY A 67 -41.94 -0.71 0.21
N LYS A 68 -41.52 -1.02 1.43
CA LYS A 68 -40.14 -1.38 1.81
C LYS A 68 -40.15 -2.66 2.63
N LEU A 69 -39.08 -3.44 2.55
CA LEU A 69 -38.88 -4.63 3.38
C LEU A 69 -38.11 -4.24 4.63
N VAL A 70 -38.75 -4.31 5.79
CA VAL A 70 -38.16 -4.00 7.10
C VAL A 70 -37.65 -5.28 7.74
N PHE A 71 -36.40 -5.27 8.19
CA PHE A 71 -35.76 -6.45 8.78
C PHE A 71 -36.32 -6.77 10.19
N ASP A 72 -36.77 -8.01 10.38
CA ASP A 72 -37.40 -8.48 11.64
C ASP A 72 -36.39 -8.83 12.74
N GLY A 73 -35.10 -8.86 12.40
CA GLY A 73 -34.04 -8.67 13.39
C GLY A 73 -33.34 -9.88 13.97
N ASN A 74 -33.62 -11.11 13.52
CA ASN A 74 -32.82 -12.29 13.89
C ASN A 74 -31.99 -12.81 12.71
N GLY A 75 -32.66 -13.14 11.61
CA GLY A 75 -32.03 -13.59 10.37
C GLY A 75 -33.04 -13.45 9.25
N GLY A 76 -32.56 -12.98 8.10
CA GLY A 76 -33.40 -12.56 7.01
C GLY A 76 -32.83 -13.02 5.68
N LYS A 77 -33.73 -13.41 4.79
CA LYS A 77 -33.40 -13.82 3.43
C LYS A 77 -34.35 -13.12 2.48
N ILE A 78 -33.82 -12.48 1.44
CA ILE A 78 -34.61 -11.93 0.33
C ILE A 78 -34.15 -12.59 -0.96
N ARG A 79 -35.08 -13.19 -1.69
CA ARG A 79 -34.83 -13.80 -3.00
C ARG A 79 -35.42 -12.93 -4.11
N VAL A 80 -34.53 -12.43 -4.96
CA VAL A 80 -34.82 -11.56 -6.09
C VAL A 80 -34.78 -12.39 -7.39
N PRO A 81 -35.89 -12.51 -8.14
CA PRO A 81 -35.89 -13.22 -9.42
C PRO A 81 -35.19 -12.43 -10.52
N LEU A 82 -34.30 -13.09 -11.27
CA LEU A 82 -33.54 -12.51 -12.40
C LEU A 82 -33.92 -13.13 -13.76
N SER A 83 -34.74 -14.19 -13.75
CA SER A 83 -35.40 -14.78 -14.93
C SER A 83 -34.43 -15.23 -16.04
N GLY A 84 -33.28 -15.77 -15.67
CA GLY A 84 -32.27 -16.33 -16.57
C GLY A 84 -31.59 -15.34 -17.53
N ARG A 85 -31.72 -14.04 -17.24
CA ARG A 85 -31.13 -12.95 -18.03
C ARG A 85 -29.64 -12.79 -17.71
N TYR A 86 -28.91 -12.21 -18.65
CA TYR A 86 -27.54 -11.77 -18.38
C TYR A 86 -27.62 -10.50 -17.52
N VAL A 87 -26.99 -10.53 -16.35
CA VAL A 87 -26.92 -9.41 -15.41
C VAL A 87 -25.46 -9.05 -15.24
N ASP A 88 -25.14 -7.77 -15.45
CA ASP A 88 -23.81 -7.23 -15.18
C ASP A 88 -23.65 -7.02 -13.67
N LYS A 89 -24.57 -6.24 -13.09
CA LYS A 89 -24.64 -5.96 -11.65
C LYS A 89 -26.07 -6.07 -11.16
N LEU A 90 -26.24 -6.54 -9.93
CA LEU A 90 -27.48 -6.43 -9.17
C LEU A 90 -27.30 -5.29 -8.17
N CYS A 91 -28.18 -4.30 -8.19
CA CYS A 91 -28.23 -3.28 -7.15
C CYS A 91 -29.45 -3.44 -6.26
N TYR A 92 -29.26 -3.13 -4.98
CA TYR A 92 -30.36 -3.02 -4.03
C TYR A 92 -30.15 -1.80 -3.14
N SER A 93 -31.22 -1.04 -2.97
CA SER A 93 -31.22 0.20 -2.19
C SER A 93 -31.73 -0.07 -0.78
N TYR A 94 -31.16 0.61 0.20
CA TYR A 94 -31.50 0.41 1.60
C TYR A 94 -31.38 1.69 2.43
N GLU A 95 -32.11 1.70 3.54
CA GLU A 95 -32.05 2.71 4.58
C GLU A 95 -31.50 2.03 5.83
N TYR A 96 -30.27 2.39 6.16
CA TYR A 96 -29.58 1.91 7.35
C TYR A 96 -28.60 2.97 7.84
N GLU A 97 -28.55 3.14 9.16
CA GLU A 97 -27.64 4.07 9.84
C GLU A 97 -26.44 3.35 10.49
N GLY A 98 -26.37 2.03 10.34
CA GLY A 98 -25.26 1.18 10.77
C GLY A 98 -24.28 0.81 9.64
N LEU A 99 -23.46 -0.21 9.89
CA LEU A 99 -22.57 -0.83 8.90
C LEU A 99 -23.27 -2.00 8.21
N LEU A 100 -23.50 -1.92 6.90
CA LEU A 100 -24.12 -3.03 6.18
C LEU A 100 -23.12 -4.17 6.06
N ASN A 101 -23.49 -5.35 6.55
CA ASN A 101 -22.78 -6.60 6.37
C ASN A 101 -23.81 -7.65 5.91
N ALA A 102 -23.82 -7.95 4.61
CA ALA A 102 -24.75 -8.89 3.99
C ALA A 102 -23.99 -9.90 3.12
N THR A 103 -24.52 -11.12 2.99
CA THR A 103 -23.98 -12.12 2.08
C THR A 103 -24.94 -12.30 0.91
N VAL A 104 -24.49 -12.05 -0.32
CA VAL A 104 -25.30 -12.17 -1.53
C VAL A 104 -24.88 -13.41 -2.31
N LYS A 105 -25.82 -14.33 -2.53
CA LYS A 105 -25.63 -15.55 -3.32
C LYS A 105 -26.42 -15.47 -4.62
N VAL A 106 -25.73 -15.50 -5.75
CA VAL A 106 -26.34 -15.38 -7.08
C VAL A 106 -26.30 -16.73 -7.78
N GLY A 107 -27.47 -17.27 -8.09
CA GLY A 107 -27.62 -18.51 -8.86
C GLY A 107 -27.36 -18.24 -10.33
N VAL A 108 -26.15 -18.52 -10.80
CA VAL A 108 -25.73 -18.27 -12.18
C VAL A 108 -25.66 -19.56 -13.02
N TYR A 109 -25.95 -19.42 -14.31
CA TYR A 109 -25.80 -20.50 -15.28
C TYR A 109 -24.33 -20.65 -15.66
N ASN A 110 -23.86 -21.90 -15.68
CA ASN A 110 -22.52 -22.22 -16.18
C ASN A 110 -22.45 -22.21 -17.72
N GLU A 111 -21.27 -22.49 -18.27
CA GLU A 111 -21.02 -22.52 -19.72
C GLU A 111 -21.89 -23.54 -20.48
N TYR A 112 -22.45 -24.55 -19.79
CA TYR A 112 -23.38 -25.54 -20.36
C TYR A 112 -24.85 -25.12 -20.25
N GLY A 113 -25.13 -23.95 -19.66
CA GLY A 113 -26.49 -23.48 -19.43
C GLY A 113 -27.20 -24.18 -18.27
N GLU A 114 -26.45 -24.78 -17.34
CA GLU A 114 -26.99 -25.44 -16.16
C GLU A 114 -26.82 -24.60 -14.90
N LEU A 115 -27.79 -24.68 -14.00
CA LEU A 115 -27.73 -24.08 -12.67
C LEU A 115 -27.23 -25.13 -11.67
N ARG A 116 -26.07 -24.92 -11.06
CA ARG A 116 -25.50 -25.83 -10.06
C ARG A 116 -25.02 -25.07 -8.83
N GLU A 117 -25.12 -25.68 -7.66
CA GLU A 117 -24.70 -25.06 -6.39
C GLU A 117 -23.24 -24.63 -6.40
N ARG A 118 -22.35 -25.44 -6.99
CA ARG A 118 -20.92 -25.12 -7.11
C ARG A 118 -20.63 -23.86 -7.94
N ASP A 119 -21.57 -23.48 -8.81
CA ASP A 119 -21.43 -22.35 -9.73
C ASP A 119 -22.04 -21.07 -9.12
N ILE A 120 -22.66 -21.15 -7.92
CA ILE A 120 -23.21 -19.99 -7.20
C ILE A 120 -22.10 -18.98 -6.91
N LEU A 121 -22.32 -17.74 -7.34
CA LEU A 121 -21.46 -16.63 -7.00
C LEU A 121 -21.83 -16.14 -5.59
N THR A 122 -20.86 -16.14 -4.66
CA THR A 122 -21.05 -15.59 -3.32
C THR A 122 -20.23 -14.31 -3.19
N VAL A 123 -20.88 -13.23 -2.78
CA VAL A 123 -20.28 -11.91 -2.58
C VAL A 123 -20.60 -11.46 -1.17
N GLU A 124 -19.58 -11.09 -0.41
CA GLU A 124 -19.74 -10.40 0.87
C GLU A 124 -19.88 -8.90 0.59
N ASP A 125 -21.02 -8.34 0.96
CA ASP A 125 -21.32 -6.92 0.83
C ASP A 125 -21.11 -6.24 2.18
N ARG A 126 -20.01 -5.48 2.27
CA ARG A 126 -19.58 -4.79 3.48
C ARG A 126 -19.46 -3.30 3.22
N ASN A 127 -20.59 -2.61 3.27
CA ASN A 127 -20.67 -1.19 2.94
C ASN A 127 -20.69 -0.30 4.18
N SER A 128 -20.11 0.90 4.03
CA SER A 128 -20.14 1.92 5.08
C SER A 128 -21.54 2.52 5.22
N LYS A 129 -21.81 3.14 6.37
CA LYS A 129 -23.06 3.88 6.64
C LYS A 129 -23.44 4.90 5.54
N ASN A 130 -22.44 5.46 4.86
CA ASN A 130 -22.60 6.53 3.89
C ASN A 130 -23.05 6.04 2.51
N ILE A 131 -23.07 4.72 2.28
CA ILE A 131 -23.58 4.10 1.06
C ILE A 131 -25.03 3.68 1.29
N LYS A 132 -25.90 4.01 0.34
CA LYS A 132 -27.35 3.74 0.38
C LYS A 132 -27.80 2.77 -0.70
N THR A 133 -26.95 2.48 -1.69
CA THR A 133 -27.20 1.46 -2.71
C THR A 133 -25.99 0.56 -2.83
N SER A 134 -26.21 -0.73 -2.60
CA SER A 134 -25.19 -1.75 -2.83
C SER A 134 -25.19 -2.19 -4.29
N TRP A 135 -24.00 -2.47 -4.82
CA TRP A 135 -23.79 -2.88 -6.21
C TRP A 135 -23.04 -4.21 -6.24
N ILE A 136 -23.76 -5.30 -6.53
CA ILE A 136 -23.21 -6.66 -6.51
C ILE A 136 -22.78 -7.04 -7.93
N PRO A 137 -21.48 -7.27 -8.19
CA PRO A 137 -21.02 -7.73 -9.49
C PRO A 137 -21.51 -9.16 -9.76
N VAL A 138 -22.10 -9.37 -10.94
CA VAL A 138 -22.63 -10.69 -11.38
C VAL A 138 -21.92 -11.15 -12.64
N GLY A 139 -21.90 -10.31 -13.67
CA GLY A 139 -21.20 -10.54 -14.94
C GLY A 139 -21.56 -11.85 -15.66
N LYS A 140 -22.77 -12.38 -15.46
CA LYS A 140 -23.20 -13.71 -15.96
C LYS A 140 -24.70 -13.79 -16.18
N ARG A 141 -25.17 -14.87 -16.81
CA ARG A 141 -26.59 -15.23 -16.81
C ARG A 141 -27.00 -15.72 -15.43
N ALA A 142 -27.99 -15.06 -14.83
CA ALA A 142 -28.44 -15.30 -13.48
C ALA A 142 -29.93 -15.62 -13.42
N GLU A 143 -30.30 -16.62 -12.61
CA GLU A 143 -31.69 -17.02 -12.40
C GLU A 143 -32.32 -16.27 -11.22
N TYR A 144 -31.56 -16.10 -10.15
CA TYR A 144 -31.98 -15.39 -8.94
C TYR A 144 -30.77 -14.85 -8.18
N ALA A 145 -31.02 -13.93 -7.27
CA ALA A 145 -30.09 -13.55 -6.21
C ALA A 145 -30.76 -13.69 -4.84
N GLU A 146 -30.02 -14.19 -3.86
CA GLU A 146 -30.46 -14.32 -2.47
C GLU A 146 -29.56 -13.45 -1.59
N ILE A 147 -30.17 -12.48 -0.91
CA ILE A 147 -29.51 -11.58 0.02
C ILE A 147 -29.78 -12.09 1.43
N TYR A 148 -28.72 -12.43 2.13
CA TYR A 148 -28.75 -12.93 3.51
C TYR A 148 -28.25 -11.84 4.45
N ILE A 149 -29.05 -11.53 5.46
CA ILE A 149 -28.71 -10.58 6.52
C ILE A 149 -28.97 -11.25 7.85
N PHE A 150 -27.96 -11.27 8.72
CA PHE A 150 -28.07 -11.78 10.08
C PHE A 150 -27.77 -10.66 11.07
N ARG A 151 -28.48 -10.63 12.19
CA ARG A 151 -28.36 -9.54 13.16
C ARG A 151 -26.97 -9.45 13.77
N ASP A 152 -26.42 -10.61 14.13
CA ASP A 152 -25.05 -10.76 14.65
C ASP A 152 -23.98 -10.33 13.65
N ALA A 153 -24.25 -10.47 12.34
CA ALA A 153 -23.35 -10.00 11.30
C ALA A 153 -23.34 -8.47 11.14
N LEU A 154 -24.43 -7.78 11.51
CA LEU A 154 -24.50 -6.31 11.49
C LEU A 154 -23.74 -5.66 12.66
N ASP A 155 -23.47 -6.43 13.71
CA ASP A 155 -22.59 -6.01 14.80
C ASP A 155 -21.13 -6.12 14.35
N GLU A 156 -20.34 -5.08 14.61
CA GLU A 156 -18.95 -5.04 14.18
C GLU A 156 -17.99 -5.05 15.38
N PRO A 157 -17.07 -6.04 15.45
CA PRO A 157 -16.03 -6.05 16.47
C PRO A 157 -15.19 -4.76 16.44
N GLY A 158 -15.04 -4.10 17.60
CA GLY A 158 -14.33 -2.81 17.70
C GLY A 158 -15.27 -1.59 17.73
N LEU A 159 -16.56 -1.76 17.43
CA LEU A 159 -17.61 -0.76 17.59
C LEU A 159 -18.66 -1.18 18.63
N SER A 160 -18.26 -1.97 19.63
CA SER A 160 -19.16 -2.50 20.67
C SER A 160 -19.85 -1.45 21.56
N TYR A 161 -19.42 -0.20 21.49
CA TYR A 161 -20.06 0.93 22.14
C TYR A 161 -21.29 1.45 21.39
N ILE A 162 -21.53 0.97 20.16
CA ILE A 162 -22.68 1.30 19.33
C ILE A 162 -23.71 0.18 19.44
N ASP A 163 -24.94 0.55 19.77
CA ASP A 163 -26.07 -0.38 19.75
C ASP A 163 -26.68 -0.46 18.35
N PHE A 164 -26.13 -1.34 17.51
CA PHE A 164 -26.63 -1.56 16.14
C PHE A 164 -28.04 -2.17 16.12
N SER A 165 -28.49 -2.80 17.22
CA SER A 165 -29.84 -3.35 17.32
C SER A 165 -30.92 -2.27 17.24
N GLY A 166 -30.58 -1.04 17.65
CA GLY A 166 -31.44 0.14 17.59
C GLY A 166 -31.59 0.74 16.19
N PHE A 167 -30.81 0.32 15.19
CA PHE A 167 -30.90 0.84 13.82
C PHE A 167 -31.83 -0.03 12.96
N PRO A 168 -32.98 0.51 12.50
CA PRO A 168 -33.84 -0.21 11.57
C PRO A 168 -33.15 -0.31 10.21
N LEU A 169 -33.13 -1.51 9.65
CA LEU A 169 -32.70 -1.77 8.28
C LEU A 169 -33.94 -1.95 7.39
N LYS A 170 -34.06 -1.12 6.36
CA LYS A 170 -35.14 -1.21 5.37
C LYS A 170 -34.58 -1.35 3.96
N ILE A 171 -35.00 -2.36 3.22
CA ILE A 171 -34.66 -2.51 1.80
C ILE A 171 -35.77 -1.86 0.96
N SER A 172 -35.41 -0.92 0.09
CA SER A 172 -36.34 -0.07 -0.63
C SER A 172 -36.53 -0.42 -2.11
N GLY A 173 -35.65 -1.23 -2.69
CA GLY A 173 -35.83 -1.68 -4.07
C GLY A 173 -34.65 -2.46 -4.63
N PHE A 174 -34.89 -3.10 -5.77
CA PHE A 174 -33.94 -3.93 -6.49
C PHE A 174 -33.90 -3.53 -7.96
N GLU A 175 -32.72 -3.49 -8.56
CA GLU A 175 -32.55 -3.28 -9.98
C GLU A 175 -31.44 -4.18 -10.52
N ALA A 176 -31.68 -4.78 -11.68
CA ALA A 176 -30.71 -5.59 -12.38
C ALA A 176 -30.19 -4.82 -13.58
N VAL A 177 -28.91 -4.48 -13.55
CA VAL A 177 -28.23 -3.72 -14.58
C VAL A 177 -27.75 -4.65 -15.67
N THR A 178 -28.18 -4.36 -16.88
CA THR A 178 -27.87 -5.17 -18.06
C THR A 178 -27.15 -4.36 -19.14
N ILE A 179 -26.83 -3.09 -18.88
CA ILE A 179 -26.31 -2.16 -19.90
C ILE A 179 -24.77 -2.17 -19.88
N PRO A 180 -24.10 -2.31 -21.04
CA PRO A 180 -22.64 -2.22 -21.10
C PRO A 180 -22.17 -0.82 -20.71
N ALA A 181 -21.20 -0.80 -19.81
CA ALA A 181 -20.57 0.41 -19.31
C ALA A 181 -19.05 0.30 -19.42
N VAL A 182 -18.43 1.39 -19.84
CA VAL A 182 -16.97 1.50 -19.85
C VAL A 182 -16.50 1.68 -18.40
N ASN A 183 -15.68 0.76 -17.92
CA ASN A 183 -15.01 0.92 -16.63
C ASN A 183 -13.66 1.60 -16.85
N TRP A 184 -13.56 2.87 -16.43
CA TRP A 184 -12.36 3.67 -16.62
C TRP A 184 -11.13 3.12 -15.90
N TYR A 185 -11.31 2.53 -14.71
CA TYR A 185 -10.21 1.90 -13.96
C TYR A 185 -9.65 0.68 -14.69
N ARG A 186 -10.52 -0.17 -15.27
CA ARG A 186 -10.14 -1.33 -16.08
C ARG A 186 -9.46 -0.93 -17.38
N LEU A 187 -9.99 0.10 -18.06
CA LEU A 187 -9.38 0.64 -19.27
C LEU A 187 -7.99 1.24 -19.00
N CYS A 188 -7.85 2.03 -17.93
CA CYS A 188 -6.55 2.54 -17.48
C CYS A 188 -5.59 1.42 -17.11
N PHE A 189 -6.06 0.36 -16.46
CA PHE A 189 -5.27 -0.84 -16.19
C PHE A 189 -4.72 -1.46 -17.49
N PHE A 190 -5.57 -1.67 -18.51
CA PHE A 190 -5.11 -2.20 -19.79
C PHE A 190 -4.07 -1.30 -20.45
N TRP A 191 -4.28 0.02 -20.46
CA TRP A 191 -3.28 0.95 -21.00
C TRP A 191 -1.96 0.92 -20.23
N CYS A 192 -2.01 0.83 -18.90
CA CYS A 192 -0.81 0.73 -18.07
C CYS A 192 -0.07 -0.60 -18.32
N ALA A 193 -0.78 -1.73 -18.32
CA ALA A 193 -0.19 -3.04 -18.53
C ALA A 193 0.42 -3.17 -19.94
N LEU A 194 -0.32 -2.80 -20.98
CA LEU A 194 0.16 -2.81 -22.36
C LEU A 194 1.28 -1.79 -22.58
N GLY A 195 1.19 -0.61 -21.95
CA GLY A 195 2.21 0.42 -22.01
C GLY A 195 3.54 -0.03 -21.40
N ILE A 196 3.49 -0.68 -20.23
CA ILE A 196 4.67 -1.25 -19.57
C ILE A 196 5.24 -2.41 -20.38
N ALA A 197 4.40 -3.31 -20.90
CA ALA A 197 4.86 -4.38 -21.78
C ALA A 197 5.55 -3.81 -23.04
N ALA A 198 4.93 -2.82 -23.69
CA ALA A 198 5.49 -2.14 -24.85
C ALA A 198 6.81 -1.42 -24.52
N MET A 199 6.90 -0.79 -23.34
CA MET A 199 8.13 -0.18 -22.82
C MET A 199 9.26 -1.21 -22.69
N LEU A 200 8.97 -2.35 -22.07
CA LEU A 200 9.94 -3.41 -21.79
C LEU A 200 10.31 -4.25 -23.02
N ILE A 201 9.47 -4.25 -24.07
CA ILE A 201 9.74 -4.96 -25.33
C ILE A 201 10.43 -4.03 -26.33
N PHE A 202 9.82 -2.89 -26.65
CA PHE A 202 10.25 -2.01 -27.75
C PHE A 202 11.32 -1.00 -27.35
N PHE A 203 11.44 -0.69 -26.06
CA PHE A 203 12.37 0.31 -25.51
C PHE A 203 13.32 -0.27 -24.45
N ARG A 204 13.45 -1.60 -24.41
CA ARG A 204 14.26 -2.35 -23.42
C ARG A 204 15.68 -1.82 -23.26
N GLU A 205 16.33 -1.41 -24.34
CA GLU A 205 17.72 -0.93 -24.29
C GLU A 205 17.84 0.40 -23.55
N TYR A 206 16.83 1.28 -23.69
CA TYR A 206 16.82 2.58 -23.02
C TYR A 206 16.62 2.41 -21.51
N PHE A 207 15.57 1.69 -21.12
CA PHE A 207 15.22 1.47 -19.71
C PHE A 207 16.18 0.50 -19.03
N GLY A 208 16.70 -0.50 -19.75
CA GLY A 208 17.73 -1.40 -19.26
C GLY A 208 19.05 -0.67 -18.94
N LYS A 209 19.43 0.35 -19.72
CA LYS A 209 20.60 1.18 -19.36
C LYS A 209 20.36 2.10 -18.17
N ARG A 210 19.10 2.39 -17.86
CA ARG A 210 18.64 3.33 -16.83
C ARG A 210 17.51 2.71 -16.02
N ILE A 211 17.83 1.69 -15.23
CA ILE A 211 16.85 0.98 -14.41
C ILE A 211 16.11 1.94 -13.47
N GLU A 212 16.75 3.01 -12.99
CA GLU A 212 16.11 4.05 -12.20
C GLU A 212 14.94 4.73 -12.92
N VAL A 213 15.05 4.93 -14.24
CA VAL A 213 13.97 5.52 -15.06
C VAL A 213 12.87 4.49 -15.29
N GLY A 214 13.24 3.22 -15.52
CA GLY A 214 12.26 2.14 -15.63
C GLY A 214 11.45 1.95 -14.34
N PHE A 215 12.13 1.96 -13.19
CA PHE A 215 11.52 1.98 -11.87
C PHE A 215 10.57 3.17 -11.71
N LEU A 216 11.03 4.38 -12.04
CA LEU A 216 10.22 5.60 -11.90
C LEU A 216 8.94 5.53 -12.75
N VAL A 217 9.05 5.10 -14.01
CA VAL A 217 7.88 4.97 -14.90
C VAL A 217 6.90 3.94 -14.34
N ILE A 218 7.37 2.75 -13.95
CA ILE A 218 6.49 1.69 -13.44
C ILE A 218 5.84 2.10 -12.12
N SER A 219 6.62 2.61 -11.15
CA SER A 219 6.11 3.01 -9.84
C SER A 219 5.14 4.19 -9.92
N VAL A 220 5.41 5.21 -10.73
CA VAL A 220 4.47 6.32 -10.93
C VAL A 220 3.21 5.84 -11.64
N THR A 221 3.34 5.03 -12.69
CA THR A 221 2.17 4.58 -13.48
C THR A 221 1.28 3.65 -12.67
N ILE A 222 1.83 2.54 -12.18
CA ILE A 222 1.03 1.57 -11.42
C ILE A 222 0.67 2.12 -10.04
N GLY A 223 1.58 2.81 -9.36
CA GLY A 223 1.31 3.37 -8.03
C GLY A 223 0.21 4.44 -8.06
N THR A 224 0.15 5.28 -9.10
CA THR A 224 -0.94 6.27 -9.23
C THR A 224 -2.26 5.57 -9.47
N LEU A 225 -2.28 4.58 -10.38
CA LEU A 225 -3.46 3.76 -10.62
C LEU A 225 -3.91 3.05 -9.34
N PHE A 226 -2.97 2.45 -8.60
CA PHE A 226 -3.20 1.79 -7.31
C PHE A 226 -3.85 2.76 -6.31
N SER A 227 -3.24 3.91 -6.06
CA SER A 227 -3.71 4.90 -5.07
C SER A 227 -5.09 5.48 -5.42
N LEU A 228 -5.35 5.76 -6.70
CA LEU A 228 -6.62 6.33 -7.15
C LEU A 228 -7.78 5.33 -7.22
N SER A 229 -7.47 4.04 -7.33
CA SER A 229 -8.46 2.96 -7.30
C SER A 229 -8.95 2.62 -5.89
N LEU A 230 -8.20 3.03 -4.85
CA LEU A 230 -8.64 2.89 -3.47
C LEU A 230 -9.68 3.95 -3.13
N PRO A 231 -10.71 3.62 -2.33
CA PRO A 231 -11.70 4.58 -1.87
C PRO A 231 -11.04 5.73 -1.09
N ALA A 232 -11.68 6.90 -1.08
CA ALA A 232 -11.29 8.06 -0.28
C ALA A 232 -11.59 7.85 1.22
N ASN A 233 -11.20 6.70 1.75
CA ASN A 233 -11.40 6.24 3.11
C ASN A 233 -10.29 5.24 3.48
N LYS A 234 -10.19 4.85 4.74
CA LYS A 234 -9.07 4.12 5.34
C LYS A 234 -9.07 2.65 4.91
N VAL A 235 -8.00 2.25 4.23
CA VAL A 235 -7.85 0.89 3.70
C VAL A 235 -6.60 0.18 4.23
N SER A 236 -5.66 0.96 4.77
CA SER A 236 -4.42 0.53 5.39
C SER A 236 -4.36 0.91 6.87
N TRP A 237 -3.25 0.56 7.51
CA TRP A 237 -3.06 0.69 8.95
C TRP A 237 -2.89 2.13 9.41
N ASP A 238 -3.56 2.47 10.52
CA ASP A 238 -3.41 3.73 11.25
C ASP A 238 -3.59 4.99 10.35
N GLU A 239 -4.32 4.87 9.23
CA GLU A 239 -4.49 5.96 8.25
C GLU A 239 -5.19 7.18 8.86
N GLU A 240 -6.06 6.99 9.85
CA GLU A 240 -6.67 8.08 10.60
C GLU A 240 -5.65 8.96 11.32
N VAL A 241 -4.64 8.33 11.92
CA VAL A 241 -3.55 9.03 12.62
C VAL A 241 -2.67 9.75 11.61
N HIS A 242 -2.30 9.05 10.54
CA HIS A 242 -1.44 9.58 9.48
C HIS A 242 -2.11 10.74 8.74
N PHE A 243 -3.37 10.60 8.36
CA PHE A 243 -4.15 11.66 7.73
C PHE A 243 -4.32 12.87 8.66
N SER A 244 -4.67 12.66 9.94
CA SER A 244 -4.82 13.75 10.91
C SER A 244 -3.54 14.57 11.07
N GLN A 245 -2.38 13.91 11.18
CA GLN A 245 -1.08 14.58 11.30
C GLN A 245 -0.68 15.31 10.01
N SER A 246 -0.92 14.70 8.84
CA SER A 246 -0.65 15.31 7.54
C SER A 246 -1.55 16.50 7.24
N PHE A 247 -2.83 16.41 7.60
CA PHE A 247 -3.78 17.50 7.49
C PHE A 247 -3.39 18.65 8.41
N TRP A 248 -3.00 18.37 9.65
CA TRP A 248 -2.49 19.38 10.58
C TRP A 248 -1.24 20.06 10.01
N LEU A 249 -0.28 19.30 9.48
CA LEU A 249 0.94 19.84 8.90
C LEU A 249 0.66 20.74 7.69
N SER A 250 -0.33 20.38 6.84
CA SER A 250 -0.77 21.20 5.70
C SER A 250 -1.36 22.56 6.13
N ASN A 251 -1.86 22.64 7.36
CA ASN A 251 -2.50 23.82 7.95
C ASN A 251 -1.72 24.38 9.14
N TYR A 252 -0.43 24.08 9.23
CA TYR A 252 0.42 24.56 10.31
C TYR A 252 0.34 26.08 10.44
N ARG A 253 0.07 26.57 11.67
CA ARG A 253 -0.12 27.99 12.03
C ARG A 253 -1.36 28.67 11.43
N THR A 254 -2.17 27.97 10.66
CA THR A 254 -3.45 28.47 10.13
C THR A 254 -4.55 27.51 10.57
N PRO A 255 -5.11 27.68 11.79
CA PRO A 255 -6.20 26.82 12.26
C PRO A 255 -7.34 26.84 11.24
N VAL A 256 -7.86 25.67 10.93
CA VAL A 256 -9.02 25.53 10.05
C VAL A 256 -10.13 24.84 10.82
N SER A 257 -11.33 25.37 10.70
CA SER A 257 -12.51 24.73 11.25
C SER A 257 -13.08 23.78 10.20
N VAL A 258 -13.25 22.52 10.59
CA VAL A 258 -13.61 21.41 9.71
C VAL A 258 -14.98 20.86 10.07
N SER A 259 -15.65 20.24 9.11
CA SER A 259 -16.98 19.65 9.31
C SER A 259 -16.89 18.31 10.05
N PRO A 260 -18.01 17.82 10.61
CA PRO A 260 -18.06 16.48 11.21
C PRO A 260 -17.56 15.38 10.27
N ALA A 261 -17.92 15.41 8.99
CA ALA A 261 -17.49 14.42 8.01
C ALA A 261 -15.95 14.38 7.86
N VAL A 262 -15.28 15.54 7.85
CA VAL A 262 -13.81 15.60 7.84
C VAL A 262 -13.22 15.07 9.16
N THR A 263 -13.85 15.36 10.30
CA THR A 263 -13.34 14.88 11.60
C THR A 263 -13.45 13.37 11.77
N GLN A 264 -14.44 12.72 11.13
CA GLN A 264 -14.54 11.25 11.12
C GLN A 264 -13.33 10.62 10.42
N GLU A 265 -12.73 11.29 9.44
CA GLU A 265 -11.49 10.81 8.81
C GLU A 265 -10.28 10.82 9.77
N PHE A 266 -10.36 11.50 10.91
CA PHE A 266 -9.29 11.50 11.94
C PHE A 266 -9.42 10.40 12.99
N ILE A 267 -10.49 9.60 12.98
CA ILE A 267 -10.75 8.53 13.97
C ILE A 267 -11.31 7.25 13.33
N ALA A 268 -11.19 6.08 13.94
CA ALA A 268 -11.87 4.87 13.46
C ALA A 268 -13.33 4.84 13.95
N GLY A 269 -14.21 5.59 13.29
CA GLY A 269 -15.65 5.66 13.59
C GLY A 269 -16.51 4.84 12.63
N ILE A 270 -17.82 4.78 12.90
CA ILE A 270 -18.81 4.07 12.08
C ILE A 270 -18.87 4.57 10.63
N ASP A 271 -18.66 5.86 10.40
CA ASP A 271 -18.70 6.45 9.06
C ASP A 271 -17.51 6.03 8.19
N THR A 272 -16.39 5.69 8.81
CA THR A 272 -15.09 5.48 8.15
C THR A 272 -14.47 4.14 8.56
N TRP A 273 -15.29 3.14 8.87
CA TRP A 273 -14.80 1.87 9.41
C TRP A 273 -13.92 1.13 8.38
N PRO A 274 -12.67 0.75 8.69
CA PRO A 274 -11.73 0.22 7.70
C PRO A 274 -12.16 -1.08 7.01
N TYR A 275 -13.04 -1.86 7.65
CA TYR A 275 -13.51 -3.15 7.11
C TYR A 275 -14.82 -3.05 6.31
N ASN A 276 -15.45 -1.87 6.28
CA ASN A 276 -16.68 -1.59 5.53
C ASN A 276 -16.40 -0.52 4.49
N GLN A 277 -16.00 -0.95 3.29
CA GLN A 277 -15.51 -0.12 2.21
C GLN A 277 -16.34 -0.34 0.95
N PRO A 278 -16.54 0.69 0.10
CA PRO A 278 -17.27 0.52 -1.16
C PRO A 278 -16.56 -0.50 -2.07
N GLY A 279 -17.30 -1.44 -2.66
CA GLY A 279 -16.77 -2.52 -3.49
C GLY A 279 -16.70 -2.20 -4.99
N THR A 280 -17.46 -1.21 -5.46
CA THR A 280 -17.57 -0.88 -6.90
C THR A 280 -17.32 0.60 -7.19
N VAL A 281 -17.15 0.94 -8.48
CA VAL A 281 -16.99 2.34 -8.91
C VAL A 281 -18.22 3.20 -8.60
N GLU A 282 -19.42 2.61 -8.63
CA GLU A 282 -20.66 3.29 -8.30
C GLU A 282 -20.74 3.63 -6.82
N GLU A 283 -20.39 2.68 -5.94
CA GLU A 283 -20.33 2.92 -4.49
C GLU A 283 -19.18 3.88 -4.12
N GLN A 284 -18.03 3.78 -4.78
CA GLN A 284 -16.95 4.76 -4.61
C GLN A 284 -17.41 6.17 -4.98
N ARG A 285 -18.19 6.30 -6.06
CA ARG A 285 -18.74 7.60 -6.48
C ARG A 285 -19.76 8.12 -5.48
N GLU A 286 -20.57 7.25 -4.88
CA GLU A 286 -21.50 7.62 -3.81
C GLU A 286 -20.76 8.13 -2.58
N LEU A 287 -19.69 7.45 -2.16
CA LEU A 287 -18.80 7.92 -1.09
C LEU A 287 -18.15 9.27 -1.43
N ASP A 288 -17.59 9.41 -2.63
CA ASP A 288 -16.97 10.67 -3.08
C ASP A 288 -17.99 11.82 -3.07
N ASN A 289 -19.24 11.57 -3.52
CA ASN A 289 -20.32 12.56 -3.48
C ASN A 289 -20.70 12.96 -2.04
N TYR A 290 -20.77 11.99 -1.12
CA TYR A 290 -21.01 12.27 0.30
C TYR A 290 -19.90 13.16 0.88
N LEU A 291 -18.65 12.78 0.66
CA LEU A 291 -17.49 13.52 1.14
C LEU A 291 -17.45 14.95 0.56
N ASP A 292 -17.80 15.12 -0.70
CA ASP A 292 -17.80 16.42 -1.36
C ASP A 292 -18.95 17.32 -0.90
N ALA A 293 -20.08 16.75 -0.53
CA ALA A 293 -21.24 17.47 -0.01
C ALA A 293 -21.10 17.82 1.49
N ALA A 294 -20.63 16.88 2.31
CA ALA A 294 -20.57 17.02 3.77
C ALA A 294 -19.18 17.46 4.29
N GLY A 295 -18.11 17.23 3.53
CA GLY A 295 -16.71 17.44 3.92
C GLY A 295 -16.21 18.87 3.75
N ASP A 296 -16.78 19.85 4.47
CA ASP A 296 -16.20 21.19 4.49
C ASP A 296 -14.95 21.25 5.38
N TYR A 297 -13.77 21.32 4.75
CA TYR A 297 -12.48 21.42 5.42
C TYR A 297 -12.02 22.88 5.67
N ARG A 298 -12.91 23.87 5.54
CA ARG A 298 -12.59 25.31 5.55
C ARG A 298 -13.47 26.13 6.48
N ASN A 299 -14.78 25.87 6.46
CA ASN A 299 -15.79 26.64 7.20
C ASN A 299 -16.66 25.76 8.11
N GLY A 300 -16.13 24.61 8.53
CA GLY A 300 -16.86 23.73 9.43
C GLY A 300 -17.00 24.31 10.84
N GLY A 301 -17.79 23.64 11.68
CA GLY A 301 -18.06 24.07 13.05
C GLY A 301 -17.01 23.64 14.08
N ILE A 302 -16.08 22.75 13.72
CA ILE A 302 -15.14 22.12 14.66
C ILE A 302 -13.73 22.65 14.39
N THR A 303 -13.20 23.44 15.31
CA THR A 303 -11.78 23.84 15.26
C THR A 303 -10.93 22.67 15.75
N TRP A 304 -10.36 21.92 14.81
CA TRP A 304 -9.53 20.76 15.13
C TRP A 304 -8.08 21.18 15.39
N SER A 305 -7.50 20.67 16.48
CA SER A 305 -6.07 20.70 16.73
C SER A 305 -5.60 19.34 17.24
N ALA A 306 -4.71 18.70 16.50
CA ALA A 306 -3.99 17.53 16.97
C ALA A 306 -2.68 17.95 17.67
N ASP A 307 -2.28 17.22 18.71
CA ASP A 307 -0.92 17.34 19.23
C ASP A 307 0.06 16.79 18.19
N LEU A 308 0.91 17.67 17.65
CA LEU A 308 1.90 17.26 16.67
C LEU A 308 2.94 16.37 17.34
N ASN A 309 3.07 15.14 16.85
CA ASN A 309 4.24 14.34 17.16
C ASN A 309 5.44 14.85 16.34
N LYS A 310 6.24 15.73 16.96
CA LYS A 310 7.40 16.39 16.33
C LYS A 310 8.48 15.42 15.83
N THR A 311 8.49 14.15 16.25
CA THR A 311 9.48 13.18 15.78
C THR A 311 9.16 12.65 14.38
N ILE A 312 7.86 12.50 14.04
CA ILE A 312 7.38 11.86 12.82
C ILE A 312 7.02 12.83 11.68
N PHE A 313 7.07 14.16 11.90
CA PHE A 313 6.66 15.18 10.91
C PHE A 313 7.33 15.04 9.53
N THR A 314 8.59 14.55 9.49
CA THR A 314 9.32 14.39 8.23
C THR A 314 8.68 13.35 7.32
N GLY A 315 7.96 12.39 7.91
CA GLY A 315 7.20 11.35 7.21
C GLY A 315 6.04 11.89 6.38
N TYR A 316 5.47 13.01 6.80
CA TYR A 316 4.21 13.56 6.27
C TYR A 316 4.39 14.74 5.32
N ALA A 317 5.64 15.15 5.06
CA ALA A 317 5.92 16.36 4.28
C ALA A 317 5.35 16.30 2.85
N GLY A 318 5.42 15.13 2.20
CA GLY A 318 4.86 14.93 0.86
C GLY A 318 3.34 15.01 0.85
N GLU A 319 2.70 14.31 1.80
CA GLU A 319 1.25 14.29 1.98
C GLU A 319 0.71 15.70 2.26
N ALA A 320 1.31 16.40 3.21
CA ALA A 320 0.92 17.75 3.60
C ALA A 320 1.06 18.76 2.45
N LEU A 321 2.10 18.64 1.62
CA LEU A 321 2.31 19.52 0.47
C LEU A 321 1.15 19.41 -0.53
N PHE A 322 0.74 18.18 -0.86
CA PHE A 322 -0.31 17.93 -1.84
C PHE A 322 -1.71 18.21 -1.28
N LEU A 323 -1.93 17.92 0.01
CA LEU A 323 -3.11 18.38 0.74
C LEU A 323 -3.23 19.90 0.65
N LYS A 324 -2.14 20.63 0.93
CA LYS A 324 -2.15 22.09 0.87
C LYS A 324 -2.43 22.59 -0.54
N ALA A 325 -1.83 21.98 -1.56
CA ALA A 325 -2.10 22.32 -2.95
C ALA A 325 -3.59 22.15 -3.30
N GLY A 326 -4.19 21.00 -2.98
CA GLY A 326 -5.62 20.75 -3.21
C GLY A 326 -6.52 21.73 -2.48
N GLN A 327 -6.19 22.05 -1.22
CA GLN A 327 -6.87 23.08 -0.46
C GLN A 327 -6.76 24.45 -1.16
N MET A 328 -5.57 24.89 -1.59
CA MET A 328 -5.42 26.20 -2.27
C MET A 328 -6.30 26.32 -3.53
N PHE A 329 -6.42 25.24 -4.31
CA PHE A 329 -7.27 25.21 -5.51
C PHE A 329 -8.76 25.03 -5.23
N ARG A 330 -9.17 24.89 -3.97
CA ARG A 330 -10.57 24.70 -3.56
C ARG A 330 -11.21 23.47 -4.19
N LEU A 331 -10.44 22.38 -4.26
CA LEU A 331 -10.93 21.11 -4.77
C LEU A 331 -11.95 20.49 -3.79
N PRO A 332 -12.86 19.63 -4.28
CA PRO A 332 -13.74 18.83 -3.42
C PRO A 332 -12.95 17.95 -2.45
N PHE A 333 -13.54 17.61 -1.30
CA PHE A 333 -12.81 16.95 -0.21
C PHE A 333 -12.30 15.55 -0.59
N SER A 334 -13.09 14.77 -1.32
CA SER A 334 -12.67 13.45 -1.84
C SER A 334 -11.36 13.54 -2.64
N LEU A 335 -11.25 14.56 -3.49
CA LEU A 335 -10.06 14.80 -4.31
C LEU A 335 -8.89 15.34 -3.50
N VAL A 336 -9.13 16.22 -2.51
CA VAL A 336 -8.08 16.66 -1.57
C VAL A 336 -7.50 15.46 -0.82
N TYR A 337 -8.35 14.57 -0.33
CA TYR A 337 -7.95 13.35 0.36
C TYR A 337 -7.12 12.43 -0.56
N LYS A 338 -7.55 12.17 -1.79
CA LYS A 338 -6.78 11.37 -2.76
C LYS A 338 -5.46 12.04 -3.16
N LEU A 339 -5.41 13.37 -3.28
CA LEU A 339 -4.18 14.11 -3.61
C LEU A 339 -3.12 14.00 -2.53
N GLY A 340 -3.50 14.02 -1.24
CA GLY A 340 -2.55 13.83 -0.15
C GLY A 340 -1.80 12.50 -0.25
N ARG A 341 -2.51 11.40 -0.54
CA ARG A 341 -1.91 10.08 -0.80
C ARG A 341 -0.91 10.11 -1.96
N LEU A 342 -1.26 10.76 -3.07
CA LEU A 342 -0.34 10.91 -4.21
C LEU A 342 0.93 11.70 -3.86
N GLY A 343 0.85 12.63 -2.91
CA GLY A 343 2.01 13.33 -2.38
C GLY A 343 3.01 12.38 -1.71
N ASN A 344 2.53 11.38 -0.95
CA ASN A 344 3.38 10.34 -0.37
C ASN A 344 4.06 9.51 -1.47
N LEU A 345 3.26 9.02 -2.41
CA LEU A 345 3.69 8.17 -3.52
C LEU A 345 4.80 8.82 -4.33
N TYR A 346 4.61 10.07 -4.76
CA TYR A 346 5.56 10.72 -5.64
C TYR A 346 6.89 11.04 -4.95
N ILE A 347 6.87 11.42 -3.68
CA ILE A 347 8.10 11.60 -2.91
C ILE A 347 8.84 10.26 -2.79
N TYR A 348 8.14 9.17 -2.49
CA TYR A 348 8.73 7.83 -2.48
C TYR A 348 9.38 7.47 -3.82
N CYS A 349 8.65 7.60 -4.93
CA CYS A 349 9.12 7.30 -6.28
C CYS A 349 10.37 8.11 -6.66
N ILE A 350 10.36 9.42 -6.39
CA ILE A 350 11.48 10.31 -6.73
C ILE A 350 12.72 9.95 -5.91
N ILE A 351 12.58 9.82 -4.58
CA ILE A 351 13.72 9.57 -3.70
C ILE A 351 14.32 8.19 -3.95
N LEU A 352 13.50 7.15 -4.18
CA LEU A 352 14.02 5.84 -4.57
C LEU A 352 14.63 5.81 -5.96
N CYS A 353 14.08 6.54 -6.93
CA CYS A 353 14.73 6.70 -8.24
C CYS A 353 16.14 7.29 -8.08
N LEU A 354 16.30 8.31 -7.22
CA LEU A 354 17.61 8.88 -6.89
C LEU A 354 18.53 7.87 -6.19
N ALA A 355 18.00 7.06 -5.27
CA ALA A 355 18.75 6.00 -4.59
C ALA A 355 19.25 4.93 -5.58
N ILE A 356 18.37 4.43 -6.45
CA ILE A 356 18.68 3.44 -7.50
C ILE A 356 19.72 4.02 -8.47
N ARG A 357 19.58 5.29 -8.85
CA ARG A 357 20.56 5.97 -9.70
C ARG A 357 21.93 6.01 -9.04
N LYS A 358 21.99 6.37 -7.75
CA LYS A 358 23.23 6.64 -7.00
C LYS A 358 23.95 5.38 -6.53
N THR A 359 23.24 4.28 -6.26
CA THR A 359 23.87 3.06 -5.75
C THR A 359 24.79 2.42 -6.80
N PRO A 360 26.03 2.04 -6.46
CA PRO A 360 26.94 1.37 -7.40
C PRO A 360 26.66 -0.12 -7.56
N VAL A 361 25.93 -0.74 -6.61
CA VAL A 361 25.62 -2.17 -6.56
C VAL A 361 24.17 -2.39 -6.15
N GLY A 362 23.60 -3.54 -6.52
CA GLY A 362 22.25 -3.91 -6.05
C GLY A 362 21.13 -3.06 -6.66
N LYS A 363 21.32 -2.46 -7.84
CA LYS A 363 20.28 -1.65 -8.51
C LYS A 363 19.01 -2.46 -8.75
N GLY A 364 19.15 -3.72 -9.20
CA GLY A 364 18.04 -4.65 -9.38
C GLY A 364 17.32 -4.99 -8.08
N ILE A 365 18.07 -5.24 -6.99
CA ILE A 365 17.52 -5.49 -5.65
C ILE A 365 16.66 -4.30 -5.20
N MET A 366 17.21 -3.09 -5.28
CA MET A 366 16.51 -1.88 -4.84
C MET A 366 15.27 -1.59 -5.68
N ALA A 367 15.35 -1.76 -7.00
CA ALA A 367 14.20 -1.60 -7.89
C ALA A 367 13.11 -2.65 -7.64
N PHE A 368 13.49 -3.91 -7.39
CA PHE A 368 12.54 -4.98 -7.07
C PHE A 368 11.82 -4.70 -5.75
N LEU A 369 12.57 -4.46 -4.67
CA LEU A 369 12.01 -4.15 -3.35
C LEU A 369 11.10 -2.92 -3.40
N GLY A 370 11.49 -1.88 -4.14
CA GLY A 370 10.69 -0.66 -4.24
C GLY A 370 9.41 -0.79 -5.06
N LEU A 371 9.26 -1.87 -5.85
CA LEU A 371 8.08 -2.13 -6.67
C LEU A 371 7.19 -3.25 -6.10
N MET A 372 7.57 -3.82 -4.96
CA MET A 372 6.74 -4.85 -4.34
C MET A 372 5.37 -4.29 -3.89
N PRO A 373 4.31 -5.13 -3.90
CA PRO A 373 2.94 -4.70 -3.59
C PRO A 373 2.80 -3.92 -2.28
N GLU A 374 3.38 -4.39 -1.18
CA GLU A 374 3.24 -3.72 0.12
C GLU A 374 3.96 -2.35 0.17
N PRO A 375 5.24 -2.21 -0.24
CA PRO A 375 5.87 -0.89 -0.39
C PRO A 375 5.08 0.08 -1.28
N MET A 376 4.46 -0.42 -2.36
CA MET A 376 3.65 0.42 -3.26
C MET A 376 2.31 0.82 -2.66
N MET A 377 1.64 -0.08 -1.96
CA MET A 377 0.43 0.24 -1.21
C MET A 377 0.74 1.29 -0.14
N LEU A 378 1.77 1.07 0.70
CA LEU A 378 2.16 2.03 1.75
C LEU A 378 2.46 3.41 1.16
N ALA A 379 3.08 3.46 -0.03
CA ALA A 379 3.33 4.71 -0.75
C ALA A 379 2.06 5.34 -1.31
N GLY A 380 1.05 4.54 -1.66
CA GLY A 380 -0.23 4.97 -2.22
C GLY A 380 -1.32 5.31 -1.18
N VAL A 381 -1.01 5.26 0.12
CA VAL A 381 -1.91 5.58 1.24
C VAL A 381 -1.26 6.59 2.20
N TYR A 382 -1.98 7.05 3.22
CA TYR A 382 -1.40 7.89 4.27
C TYR A 382 -0.49 7.03 5.16
N SER A 383 0.82 7.27 5.12
CA SER A 383 1.82 6.52 5.89
C SER A 383 3.18 7.21 5.88
N TYR A 384 3.91 7.18 7.00
CA TYR A 384 5.30 7.63 7.03
C TYR A 384 6.31 6.57 6.55
N ASP A 385 5.92 5.28 6.44
CA ASP A 385 6.83 4.18 6.14
C ASP A 385 7.56 4.29 4.77
N PRO A 386 6.91 4.79 3.70
CA PRO A 386 7.57 5.07 2.43
C PRO A 386 8.71 6.08 2.57
N THR A 387 8.51 7.14 3.37
CA THR A 387 9.56 8.14 3.65
C THR A 387 10.74 7.49 4.37
N VAL A 388 10.49 6.66 5.39
CA VAL A 388 11.56 5.93 6.08
C VAL A 388 12.36 5.08 5.08
N THR A 389 11.66 4.26 4.29
CA THR A 389 12.28 3.36 3.32
C THR A 389 13.12 4.10 2.28
N ALA A 390 12.53 5.10 1.62
CA ALA A 390 13.17 5.79 0.50
C ALA A 390 14.43 6.55 0.93
N PHE A 391 14.37 7.27 2.06
CA PHE A 391 15.49 8.05 2.57
C PHE A 391 16.61 7.18 3.16
N MET A 392 16.26 6.06 3.81
CA MET A 392 17.25 5.07 4.26
C MET A 392 17.99 4.47 3.06
N TYR A 393 17.27 4.08 2.01
CA TYR A 393 17.86 3.53 0.78
C TYR A 393 18.74 4.56 0.06
N LEU A 394 18.34 5.83 0.03
CA LEU A 394 19.17 6.92 -0.52
C LEU A 394 20.47 7.08 0.28
N SER A 395 20.40 7.03 1.61
CA SER A 395 21.59 7.10 2.47
C SER A 395 22.51 5.90 2.23
N PHE A 396 21.96 4.68 2.17
CA PHE A 396 22.72 3.47 1.87
C PHE A 396 23.37 3.52 0.49
N ALA A 397 22.67 4.03 -0.52
CA ALA A 397 23.24 4.25 -1.85
C ALA A 397 24.44 5.20 -1.80
N CYS A 398 24.37 6.27 -0.99
CA CYS A 398 25.50 7.18 -0.77
C CYS A 398 26.67 6.49 -0.06
N ILE A 399 26.39 5.73 1.01
CA ILE A 399 27.39 4.99 1.79
C ILE A 399 28.09 3.95 0.92
N LEU A 400 27.34 3.12 0.19
CA LEU A 400 27.89 2.09 -0.68
C LEU A 400 28.74 2.69 -1.80
N ARG A 401 28.30 3.82 -2.36
CA ARG A 401 29.13 4.56 -3.33
C ARG A 401 30.42 5.04 -2.69
N ALA A 402 30.37 5.64 -1.51
CA ALA A 402 31.54 6.09 -0.78
C ALA A 402 32.50 4.94 -0.41
N ILE A 403 32.00 3.71 -0.23
CA ILE A 403 32.81 2.53 0.06
C ILE A 403 33.47 1.97 -1.21
N LEU A 404 32.74 1.92 -2.34
CA LEU A 404 33.14 1.12 -3.51
C LEU A 404 33.72 1.95 -4.68
N ASP A 405 33.31 3.21 -4.82
CA ASP A 405 33.75 4.10 -5.91
C ASP A 405 35.11 4.71 -5.57
N THR A 406 36.18 4.14 -6.15
CA THR A 406 37.57 4.53 -5.81
C THR A 406 38.10 5.70 -6.63
N GLU A 407 37.35 6.17 -7.62
CA GLU A 407 37.79 7.27 -8.49
C GLU A 407 37.52 8.64 -7.85
N LYS A 408 36.62 8.71 -6.86
CA LYS A 408 36.17 9.99 -6.28
C LYS A 408 36.31 9.99 -4.77
N LYS A 409 37.05 10.98 -4.27
CA LYS A 409 37.09 11.29 -2.84
C LYS A 409 35.77 11.91 -2.39
N ILE A 410 35.36 11.60 -1.18
CA ILE A 410 34.11 12.09 -0.59
C ILE A 410 34.22 13.60 -0.38
N THR A 411 33.16 14.32 -0.75
CA THR A 411 33.03 15.75 -0.49
C THR A 411 32.16 16.00 0.75
N TRP A 412 32.27 17.19 1.35
CA TRP A 412 31.36 17.60 2.43
C TRP A 412 29.89 17.61 1.99
N THR A 413 29.63 17.90 0.72
CA THR A 413 28.28 17.81 0.14
C THR A 413 27.77 16.38 0.11
N ASP A 414 28.60 15.42 -0.33
CA ASP A 414 28.23 13.99 -0.31
C ASP A 414 27.96 13.50 1.12
N TYR A 415 28.81 13.92 2.07
CA TYR A 415 28.66 13.62 3.48
C TYR A 415 27.36 14.21 4.06
N ALA A 416 27.06 15.48 3.77
CA ALA A 416 25.84 16.13 4.22
C ALA A 416 24.59 15.45 3.66
N VAL A 417 24.56 15.12 2.37
CA VAL A 417 23.43 14.41 1.74
C VAL A 417 23.21 13.04 2.39
N MET A 418 24.28 12.29 2.65
CA MET A 418 24.21 10.99 3.32
C MET A 418 23.66 11.09 4.75
N MET A 419 24.16 12.05 5.54
CA MET A 419 23.75 12.26 6.94
C MET A 419 22.32 12.79 7.03
N LEU A 420 21.96 13.78 6.20
CA LEU A 420 20.62 14.37 6.17
C LEU A 420 19.58 13.36 5.70
N ALA A 421 19.87 12.57 4.66
CA ALA A 421 18.96 11.52 4.21
C ALA A 421 18.76 10.46 5.29
N PHE A 422 19.84 10.01 5.94
CA PHE A 422 19.75 9.06 7.05
C PHE A 422 18.89 9.61 8.19
N PHE A 423 19.18 10.84 8.63
CA PHE A 423 18.44 11.48 9.71
C PHE A 423 16.96 11.68 9.36
N TRP A 424 16.64 12.10 8.13
CA TRP A 424 15.27 12.36 7.68
C TRP A 424 14.37 11.13 7.77
N GLY A 425 14.87 9.96 7.35
CA GLY A 425 14.15 8.69 7.45
C GLY A 425 14.24 8.07 8.84
N CYS A 426 15.44 7.96 9.41
CA CYS A 426 15.67 7.21 10.65
C CYS A 426 15.08 7.89 11.88
N ARG A 427 14.89 9.22 11.92
CA ARG A 427 14.30 9.88 13.10
C ARG A 427 12.87 9.44 13.41
N ILE A 428 12.14 8.97 12.40
CA ILE A 428 10.76 8.48 12.53
C ILE A 428 10.80 7.13 13.27
N LYS A 429 11.80 6.29 12.95
CA LYS A 429 12.04 4.97 13.53
C LYS A 429 13.52 4.80 13.85
N ALA A 430 13.91 5.26 15.05
CA ALA A 430 15.32 5.33 15.45
C ALA A 430 15.99 3.95 15.66
N VAL A 431 15.21 2.87 15.68
CA VAL A 431 15.70 1.48 15.70
C VAL A 431 16.68 1.14 14.56
N TYR A 432 16.65 1.89 13.46
CA TYR A 432 17.57 1.70 12.32
C TYR A 432 18.92 2.41 12.49
N ALA A 433 19.13 3.19 13.56
CA ALA A 433 20.33 3.99 13.78
C ALA A 433 21.67 3.25 13.62
N PRO A 434 21.82 1.97 14.08
CA PRO A 434 23.06 1.22 13.89
C PRO A 434 23.50 1.09 12.43
N LEU A 435 22.56 1.10 11.47
CA LEU A 435 22.85 0.96 10.05
C LEU A 435 23.68 2.13 9.49
N LEU A 436 23.70 3.30 10.15
CA LEU A 436 24.59 4.40 9.77
C LEU A 436 26.07 4.02 9.88
N LEU A 437 26.40 3.09 10.79
CA LEU A 437 27.77 2.64 11.04
C LEU A 437 28.32 1.76 9.90
N VAL A 438 27.52 1.42 8.89
CA VAL A 438 28.03 0.89 7.62
C VAL A 438 29.03 1.89 7.00
N GLY A 439 28.83 3.20 7.20
CA GLY A 439 29.76 4.25 6.76
C GLY A 439 31.17 4.15 7.38
N LEU A 440 31.35 3.40 8.48
CA LEU A 440 32.69 3.15 9.03
C LEU A 440 33.55 2.27 8.11
N LEU A 441 32.95 1.54 7.17
CA LEU A 441 33.65 0.75 6.16
C LEU A 441 34.29 1.60 5.07
N ILE A 442 34.02 2.91 5.01
CA ILE A 442 34.61 3.80 4.02
C ILE A 442 36.16 3.76 4.15
N PRO A 443 36.88 3.41 3.06
CA PRO A 443 38.34 3.34 3.06
C PRO A 443 39.02 4.68 3.38
N ALA A 444 40.24 4.62 3.93
CA ALA A 444 40.95 5.81 4.42
C ALA A 444 41.38 6.77 3.29
N ASP A 445 41.72 6.20 2.15
CA ASP A 445 42.17 6.84 0.91
C ASP A 445 41.04 7.56 0.16
N HIS A 446 39.77 7.26 0.49
CA HIS A 446 38.60 7.95 -0.07
C HIS A 446 38.33 9.31 0.59
N PHE A 447 39.05 9.66 1.66
CA PHE A 447 38.99 10.97 2.30
C PHE A 447 40.09 11.90 1.78
N ARG A 448 39.85 13.21 1.79
CA ARG A 448 40.86 14.18 1.33
C ARG A 448 41.98 14.36 2.35
N SER A 449 41.66 14.24 3.64
CA SER A 449 42.63 14.33 4.74
C SER A 449 42.27 13.41 5.91
N ARG A 450 43.26 13.11 6.77
CA ARG A 450 43.05 12.36 8.02
C ARG A 450 42.07 13.06 8.97
N LYS A 451 42.09 14.40 9.00
CA LYS A 451 41.16 15.21 9.82
C LYS A 451 39.72 15.04 9.36
N GLU A 452 39.46 15.15 8.05
CA GLU A 452 38.13 14.92 7.49
C GLU A 452 37.62 13.51 7.78
N ARG A 453 38.48 12.49 7.62
CA ARG A 453 38.13 11.11 7.97
C ARG A 453 37.64 10.98 9.42
N LEU A 454 38.38 11.56 10.37
CA LEU A 454 38.04 11.49 11.79
C LEU A 454 36.73 12.23 12.09
N ILE A 455 36.54 13.44 11.53
CA ILE A 455 35.32 14.22 11.75
C ILE A 455 34.11 13.50 11.15
N MET A 456 34.21 13.00 9.91
CA MET A 456 33.09 12.35 9.23
C MET A 456 32.68 11.04 9.92
N LYS A 457 33.65 10.19 10.30
CA LYS A 457 33.35 8.96 11.05
C LYS A 457 32.86 9.26 12.46
N GLY A 458 33.43 10.26 13.12
CA GLY A 458 32.97 10.74 14.43
C GLY A 458 31.52 11.25 14.38
N GLY A 459 31.17 12.00 13.34
CA GLY A 459 29.80 12.49 13.13
C GLY A 459 28.79 11.37 12.86
N MET A 460 29.17 10.30 12.15
CA MET A 460 28.32 9.11 11.99
C MET A 460 28.04 8.42 13.32
N ILE A 461 29.09 8.26 14.15
CA ILE A 461 28.97 7.65 15.48
C ILE A 461 28.11 8.55 16.37
N ALA A 462 28.38 9.86 16.39
CA ALA A 462 27.62 10.82 17.19
C ALA A 462 26.13 10.85 16.81
N LEU A 463 25.80 10.84 15.52
CA LEU A 463 24.41 10.79 15.07
C LEU A 463 23.74 9.46 15.42
N CYS A 464 24.44 8.33 15.25
CA CYS A 464 23.93 7.02 15.65
C CYS A 464 23.61 6.99 17.16
N LEU A 465 24.55 7.42 18.00
CA LEU A 465 24.36 7.49 19.45
C LEU A 465 23.24 8.46 19.83
N GLY A 466 23.14 9.63 19.18
CA GLY A 466 22.09 10.61 19.43
C GLY A 466 20.69 10.08 19.08
N LEU A 467 20.55 9.39 17.94
CA LEU A 467 19.31 8.74 17.56
C LEU A 467 18.95 7.59 18.52
N MET A 468 19.92 6.77 18.92
CA MET A 468 19.67 5.71 19.92
C MET A 468 19.25 6.28 21.28
N ALA A 469 19.93 7.33 21.74
CA ALA A 469 19.60 8.00 22.99
C ALA A 469 18.17 8.58 22.99
N SER A 470 17.66 9.01 21.83
CA SER A 470 16.32 9.61 21.73
C SER A 470 15.17 8.69 22.12
N PHE A 471 15.36 7.36 22.01
CA PHE A 471 14.36 6.38 22.43
C PHE A 471 14.83 5.51 23.60
N ALA A 472 16.13 5.23 23.71
CA ALA A 472 16.64 4.41 24.80
C ALA A 472 16.65 5.13 26.16
N LEU A 473 16.97 6.43 26.20
CA LEU A 473 17.00 7.17 27.47
C LEU A 473 15.60 7.28 28.11
N PRO A 474 14.52 7.65 27.38
CA PRO A 474 13.18 7.62 27.94
C PRO A 474 12.80 6.24 28.48
N ALA A 475 13.04 5.17 27.72
CA ALA A 475 12.68 3.81 28.14
C ALA A 475 13.47 3.31 29.39
N ILE A 476 14.67 3.84 29.64
CA ILE A 476 15.50 3.45 30.79
C ILE A 476 15.21 4.31 32.02
N PHE A 477 15.11 5.62 31.85
CA PHE A 477 15.02 6.58 32.98
C PHE A 477 13.60 7.01 33.30
N SER A 478 12.66 6.79 32.38
CA SER A 478 11.25 7.14 32.53
C SER A 478 10.35 6.07 31.88
N PRO A 479 10.52 4.78 32.23
CA PRO A 479 9.67 3.72 31.69
C PRO A 479 8.22 3.98 32.08
N SER A 480 7.31 3.88 31.13
CA SER A 480 5.89 4.05 31.40
C SER A 480 5.29 2.83 32.10
N GLU A 481 4.45 3.08 33.10
CA GLU A 481 3.68 2.02 33.76
C GLU A 481 2.59 1.45 32.85
N THR A 482 2.13 2.24 31.88
CA THR A 482 1.17 1.90 30.82
C THR A 482 1.85 2.02 29.46
N GLY A 483 1.92 0.92 28.70
CA GLY A 483 2.49 0.90 27.34
C GLY A 483 1.52 1.39 26.26
N ASP A 484 1.68 0.91 25.03
CA ASP A 484 0.78 1.23 23.91
C ASP A 484 -0.63 0.71 24.20
N LEU A 485 -1.63 1.60 24.09
CA LEU A 485 -3.04 1.30 24.33
C LEU A 485 -3.62 0.30 23.33
N ARG A 486 -2.94 0.09 22.19
CA ARG A 486 -3.31 -0.94 21.21
C ARG A 486 -2.90 -2.34 21.64
N GLY A 487 -1.97 -2.46 22.59
CA GLY A 487 -1.62 -3.73 23.23
C GLY A 487 -2.41 -3.93 24.52
N GLU A 488 -2.77 -5.17 24.84
CA GLU A 488 -3.54 -5.47 26.05
C GLU A 488 -2.65 -5.48 27.31
N ASN A 489 -3.01 -4.69 28.33
CA ASN A 489 -2.34 -4.64 29.64
C ASN A 489 -0.81 -4.46 29.57
N THR A 490 -0.35 -3.60 28.66
CA THR A 490 1.07 -3.34 28.41
C THR A 490 1.69 -2.48 29.51
N SER A 491 2.94 -2.80 29.90
CA SER A 491 3.72 -2.02 30.87
C SER A 491 5.21 -2.09 30.50
N GLU A 492 5.81 -0.96 30.15
CA GLU A 492 7.22 -0.91 29.80
C GLU A 492 8.10 -1.25 31.01
N ALA A 493 7.75 -0.71 32.18
CA ALA A 493 8.45 -0.99 33.44
C ALA A 493 8.36 -2.48 33.82
N GLY A 494 7.16 -3.07 33.75
CA GLY A 494 6.94 -4.48 34.02
C GLY A 494 7.73 -5.38 33.06
N GLN A 495 7.66 -5.09 31.76
CA GLN A 495 8.35 -5.88 30.75
C GLN A 495 9.88 -5.74 30.84
N MET A 496 10.40 -4.56 31.17
CA MET A 496 11.84 -4.33 31.42
C MET A 496 12.34 -5.18 32.60
N SER A 497 11.55 -5.30 33.67
CA SER A 497 11.87 -6.16 34.81
C SER A 497 12.04 -7.63 34.39
N TYR A 498 11.16 -8.16 33.53
CA TYR A 498 11.30 -9.51 32.97
C TYR A 498 12.57 -9.68 32.13
N ILE A 499 12.91 -8.70 31.29
CA ILE A 499 14.12 -8.74 30.46
C ILE A 499 15.38 -8.79 31.33
N LEU A 500 15.47 -7.91 32.34
CA LEU A 500 16.64 -7.80 33.21
C LEU A 500 16.73 -8.96 34.21
N GLY A 501 15.59 -9.48 34.70
CA GLY A 501 15.51 -10.62 35.60
C GLY A 501 15.79 -11.96 34.92
N HIS A 502 15.50 -12.08 33.62
CA HIS A 502 15.64 -13.34 32.86
C HIS A 502 16.29 -13.15 31.48
N PRO A 503 17.53 -12.63 31.38
CA PRO A 503 18.15 -12.25 30.10
C PRO A 503 18.33 -13.41 29.12
N VAL A 504 18.63 -14.61 29.62
CA VAL A 504 18.77 -15.81 28.76
C VAL A 504 17.41 -16.27 28.22
N ALA A 505 16.35 -16.21 29.04
CA ALA A 505 15.00 -16.55 28.61
C ALA A 505 14.49 -15.53 27.57
N TYR A 506 14.72 -14.25 27.83
CA TYR A 506 14.43 -13.18 26.87
C TYR A 506 15.14 -13.40 25.53
N ALA A 507 16.45 -13.67 25.55
CA ALA A 507 17.20 -13.94 24.31
C ALA A 507 16.63 -15.14 23.54
N LYS A 508 16.19 -16.20 24.23
CA LYS A 508 15.52 -17.35 23.61
C LYS A 508 14.17 -16.95 23.00
N ILE A 509 13.33 -16.23 23.73
CA ILE A 509 12.03 -15.72 23.25
C ILE A 509 12.23 -14.87 21.99
N LEU A 510 13.16 -13.93 22.06
CA LEU A 510 13.49 -13.02 20.97
C LEU A 510 13.92 -13.78 19.71
N LEU A 511 14.90 -14.69 19.84
CA LEU A 511 15.39 -15.47 18.71
C LEU A 511 14.32 -16.39 18.14
N GLN A 512 13.53 -17.05 18.98
CA GLN A 512 12.46 -17.94 18.52
C GLN A 512 11.43 -17.16 17.68
N ASN A 513 10.99 -16.00 18.14
CA ASN A 513 10.05 -15.17 17.41
C ASN A 513 10.64 -14.64 16.09
N ILE A 514 11.91 -14.19 16.10
CA ILE A 514 12.61 -13.76 14.88
C ILE A 514 12.71 -14.89 13.86
N PHE A 515 13.14 -16.10 14.27
CA PHE A 515 13.32 -17.22 13.36
C PHE A 515 12.00 -17.74 12.79
N ASN A 516 10.92 -17.71 13.57
CA ASN A 516 9.60 -18.14 13.12
C ASN A 516 9.05 -17.26 11.99
N THR A 517 9.35 -15.97 11.96
CA THR A 517 8.87 -15.05 10.91
C THR A 517 9.93 -14.71 9.86
N LEU A 518 11.16 -15.19 10.01
CA LEU A 518 12.29 -14.80 9.18
C LEU A 518 12.03 -14.99 7.66
N PRO A 519 11.49 -16.13 7.18
CA PRO A 519 11.24 -16.31 5.75
C PRO A 519 10.24 -15.29 5.21
N SER A 520 9.12 -15.09 5.90
CA SER A 520 8.06 -14.18 5.47
C SER A 520 8.47 -12.71 5.56
N TYR A 521 9.28 -12.33 6.55
CA TYR A 521 9.72 -10.94 6.73
C TYR A 521 10.92 -10.58 5.85
N VAL A 522 11.77 -11.54 5.49
CA VAL A 522 12.96 -11.27 4.65
C VAL A 522 12.67 -11.45 3.16
N MET A 523 11.82 -12.38 2.76
CA MET A 523 11.61 -12.75 1.35
C MET A 523 10.16 -12.81 0.91
N GLY A 524 9.20 -12.77 1.84
CA GLY A 524 7.84 -13.25 1.61
C GLY A 524 6.75 -12.20 1.73
N GLU A 525 5.54 -12.72 1.88
CA GLU A 525 4.27 -11.99 1.80
C GLU A 525 4.09 -10.97 2.91
N LYS A 526 4.62 -11.21 4.11
CA LYS A 526 4.38 -10.31 5.25
C LYS A 526 5.12 -8.98 5.20
N SER A 527 6.17 -8.85 4.37
CA SER A 527 6.92 -7.59 4.19
C SER A 527 6.88 -7.03 2.78
N LEU A 528 6.52 -7.84 1.79
CA LEU A 528 6.48 -7.44 0.38
C LEU A 528 5.08 -7.54 -0.23
N GLY A 529 4.12 -8.18 0.45
CA GLY A 529 2.82 -8.55 -0.12
C GLY A 529 1.63 -8.34 0.81
N LEU A 530 1.77 -7.72 1.98
CA LEU A 530 0.65 -7.51 2.89
C LEU A 530 -0.04 -6.18 2.58
N LEU A 531 -1.28 -6.24 2.10
CA LEU A 531 -2.03 -5.09 1.59
C LEU A 531 -2.99 -4.51 2.63
N GLY A 532 -2.47 -4.14 3.80
CA GLY A 532 -3.24 -3.42 4.81
C GLY A 532 -4.35 -4.30 5.41
N HIS A 533 -5.56 -3.75 5.51
CA HIS A 533 -6.74 -4.50 5.94
C HIS A 533 -7.29 -5.45 4.87
N GLN A 534 -6.72 -5.46 3.65
CA GLN A 534 -7.16 -6.32 2.56
C GLN A 534 -6.60 -7.74 2.63
N GLY A 535 -5.54 -7.94 3.43
CA GLY A 535 -4.90 -9.24 3.62
C GLY A 535 -3.63 -9.41 2.78
N GLU A 536 -3.21 -10.66 2.66
CA GLU A 536 -1.97 -11.03 1.96
C GLU A 536 -2.15 -11.06 0.44
N ALA A 537 -1.05 -10.90 -0.27
CA ALA A 537 -0.95 -11.04 -1.71
C ALA A 537 -1.61 -12.33 -2.20
N ALA A 538 -2.31 -12.27 -3.33
CA ALA A 538 -3.01 -13.41 -3.90
C ALA A 538 -2.03 -14.52 -4.35
N PHE A 539 -0.82 -14.14 -4.75
CA PHE A 539 0.21 -15.05 -5.23
C PHE A 539 1.50 -14.94 -4.41
N PRO A 540 1.50 -15.33 -3.13
CA PRO A 540 2.66 -15.16 -2.26
C PRO A 540 3.91 -15.93 -2.75
N TRP A 541 3.70 -17.06 -3.44
CA TRP A 541 4.77 -17.85 -4.05
C TRP A 541 5.54 -17.09 -5.15
N LEU A 542 4.89 -16.17 -5.87
CA LEU A 542 5.58 -15.32 -6.87
C LEU A 542 6.54 -14.35 -6.18
N ILE A 543 6.16 -13.83 -5.01
CA ILE A 543 7.02 -12.97 -4.19
C ILE A 543 8.25 -13.76 -3.73
N TYR A 544 8.07 -14.95 -3.15
CA TYR A 544 9.21 -15.79 -2.75
C TYR A 544 10.13 -16.14 -3.91
N ALA A 545 9.56 -16.57 -5.05
CA ALA A 545 10.35 -16.91 -6.23
C ALA A 545 11.11 -15.70 -6.79
N GLY A 546 10.46 -14.53 -6.84
CA GLY A 546 11.06 -13.29 -7.29
C GLY A 546 12.17 -12.80 -6.35
N SER A 547 11.92 -12.82 -5.05
CA SER A 547 12.90 -12.52 -4.01
C SER A 547 14.13 -13.41 -4.14
N ALA A 548 13.94 -14.73 -4.22
CA ALA A 548 15.05 -15.68 -4.40
C ALA A 548 15.83 -15.39 -5.68
N ALA A 549 15.15 -15.21 -6.81
CA ALA A 549 15.79 -14.91 -8.09
C ALA A 549 16.63 -13.63 -8.01
N VAL A 550 16.10 -12.55 -7.43
CA VAL A 550 16.77 -11.25 -7.33
C VAL A 550 17.90 -11.25 -6.29
N ILE A 551 17.76 -11.92 -5.14
CA ILE A 551 18.85 -12.08 -4.16
C ILE A 551 20.03 -12.80 -4.81
N LEU A 552 19.76 -13.89 -5.56
CA LEU A 552 20.80 -14.70 -6.19
C LEU A 552 21.48 -13.97 -7.35
N THR A 553 20.73 -13.16 -8.12
CA THR A 553 21.22 -12.58 -9.38
C THR A 553 21.55 -11.09 -9.33
N GLY A 554 21.04 -10.33 -8.36
CA GLY A 554 21.04 -8.86 -8.31
C GLY A 554 22.36 -8.18 -7.91
N GLY A 555 23.47 -8.89 -7.97
CA GLY A 555 24.79 -8.44 -7.54
C GLY A 555 25.58 -7.58 -8.55
N GLN A 556 24.98 -7.14 -9.66
CA GLN A 556 25.69 -6.36 -10.68
C GLN A 556 26.27 -5.08 -10.09
N SER A 557 27.48 -4.71 -10.53
CA SER A 557 28.19 -3.51 -10.09
C SER A 557 28.47 -2.58 -11.26
N SER A 558 28.16 -1.29 -11.10
CA SER A 558 28.49 -0.26 -12.09
C SER A 558 29.92 0.27 -11.98
N CYS A 559 30.62 -0.01 -10.86
CA CYS A 559 32.00 0.41 -10.60
C CYS A 559 33.00 -0.76 -10.67
N GLY A 560 32.56 -1.95 -11.09
CA GLY A 560 33.38 -3.15 -11.16
C GLY A 560 33.75 -3.77 -9.79
N LYS A 561 33.50 -3.09 -8.68
CA LYS A 561 33.76 -3.59 -7.31
C LYS A 561 32.50 -4.12 -6.65
N ARG A 562 32.66 -5.14 -5.81
CA ARG A 562 31.62 -5.75 -4.98
C ARG A 562 32.06 -5.76 -3.52
N LEU A 563 31.10 -5.91 -2.61
CA LEU A 563 31.41 -6.06 -1.19
C LEU A 563 32.26 -7.32 -0.94
N ASP A 564 33.27 -7.19 -0.09
CA ASP A 564 34.02 -8.32 0.44
C ASP A 564 33.26 -8.98 1.61
N TRP A 565 33.79 -10.10 2.09
CA TRP A 565 33.13 -10.87 3.15
C TRP A 565 33.14 -10.14 4.50
N LYS A 566 34.16 -9.33 4.80
CA LYS A 566 34.27 -8.58 6.06
C LYS A 566 33.25 -7.44 6.07
N GLN A 567 33.12 -6.75 4.95
CA GLN A 567 32.10 -5.72 4.73
C GLN A 567 30.69 -6.31 4.86
N LYS A 568 30.45 -7.48 4.25
CA LYS A 568 29.18 -8.20 4.38
C LYS A 568 28.89 -8.61 5.82
N LEU A 569 29.87 -9.16 6.54
CA LEU A 569 29.71 -9.54 7.94
C LEU A 569 29.39 -8.33 8.81
N TRP A 570 30.07 -7.20 8.61
CA TRP A 570 29.79 -5.96 9.33
C TRP A 570 28.37 -5.46 9.09
N ILE A 571 27.92 -5.42 7.83
CA ILE A 571 26.55 -5.04 7.47
C ILE A 571 25.55 -6.01 8.10
N PHE A 572 25.82 -7.31 8.08
CA PHE A 572 24.97 -8.33 8.69
C PHE A 572 24.79 -8.12 10.20
N VAL A 573 25.88 -7.84 10.92
CA VAL A 573 25.84 -7.56 12.36
C VAL A 573 24.99 -6.32 12.65
N LEU A 574 25.17 -5.23 11.89
CA LEU A 574 24.39 -4.00 12.07
C LEU A 574 22.90 -4.19 11.72
N ALA A 575 22.60 -4.95 10.66
CA ALA A 575 21.23 -5.29 10.30
C ALA A 575 20.56 -6.18 11.36
N SER A 576 21.29 -7.16 11.90
CA SER A 576 20.81 -8.00 13.00
C SER A 576 20.57 -7.17 14.27
N ALA A 577 21.43 -6.19 14.57
CA ALA A 577 21.22 -5.27 15.67
C ALA A 577 19.94 -4.42 15.48
N ALA A 578 19.70 -3.91 14.27
CA ALA A 578 18.46 -3.20 13.97
C ALA A 578 17.22 -4.09 14.11
N VAL A 579 17.29 -5.36 13.66
CA VAL A 579 16.22 -6.34 13.88
C VAL A 579 15.98 -6.57 15.36
N VAL A 580 17.03 -6.82 16.15
CA VAL A 580 16.91 -6.96 17.61
C VAL A 580 16.21 -5.73 18.21
N LEU A 581 16.61 -4.51 17.85
CA LEU A 581 15.98 -3.29 18.34
C LEU A 581 14.50 -3.17 17.96
N VAL A 582 14.11 -3.56 16.73
CA VAL A 582 12.70 -3.60 16.31
C VAL A 582 11.90 -4.52 17.23
N TRP A 583 12.35 -5.75 17.42
CA TRP A 583 11.64 -6.72 18.25
C TRP A 583 11.65 -6.34 19.74
N THR A 584 12.79 -5.87 20.27
CA THR A 584 12.87 -5.38 21.65
C THR A 584 11.92 -4.22 21.87
N SER A 585 11.79 -3.29 20.91
CA SER A 585 10.87 -2.15 21.06
C SER A 585 9.41 -2.59 21.14
N MET A 586 8.98 -3.54 20.30
CA MET A 586 7.60 -4.03 20.34
C MET A 586 7.35 -4.93 21.56
N TYR A 587 8.37 -5.66 22.02
CA TYR A 587 8.27 -6.41 23.25
C TYR A 587 8.03 -5.47 24.43
N LEU A 588 8.81 -4.39 24.55
CA LEU A 588 8.68 -3.42 25.65
C LEU A 588 7.34 -2.67 25.64
N VAL A 589 6.90 -2.21 24.47
CA VAL A 589 5.82 -1.20 24.38
C VAL A 589 4.46 -1.83 24.05
N PHE A 590 4.43 -2.95 23.30
CA PHE A 590 3.21 -3.52 22.73
C PHE A 590 2.84 -4.89 23.32
N THR A 591 3.76 -5.58 23.97
CA THR A 591 3.53 -6.93 24.50
C THR A 591 3.20 -6.91 25.99
N THR A 592 2.24 -7.73 26.42
CA THR A 592 1.91 -7.91 27.83
C THR A 592 3.11 -8.48 28.60
N PRO A 593 3.47 -7.90 29.77
CA PRO A 593 4.58 -8.37 30.59
C PRO A 593 4.58 -9.88 30.86
N GLY A 594 5.67 -10.54 30.50
CA GLY A 594 5.88 -11.98 30.77
C GLY A 594 5.43 -12.92 29.64
N ASN A 595 4.81 -12.40 28.57
CA ASN A 595 4.49 -13.20 27.39
C ASN A 595 5.76 -13.74 26.69
N THR A 596 5.65 -14.95 26.15
CA THR A 596 6.72 -15.64 25.39
C THR A 596 6.60 -15.46 23.87
N TYR A 597 5.58 -14.75 23.43
CA TYR A 597 5.36 -14.31 22.06
C TYR A 597 5.42 -12.77 22.05
N ILE A 598 5.91 -12.18 20.97
CA ILE A 598 6.06 -10.73 20.84
C ILE A 598 5.00 -10.20 19.86
N ASP A 599 4.05 -9.43 20.40
CA ASP A 599 3.00 -8.74 19.66
C ASP A 599 3.54 -7.52 18.89
N GLY A 600 2.79 -7.03 17.91
CA GLY A 600 3.01 -5.71 17.29
C GLY A 600 4.13 -5.63 16.23
N VAL A 601 4.99 -6.64 16.09
CA VAL A 601 6.04 -6.66 15.04
C VAL A 601 5.42 -7.02 13.69
N GLN A 602 5.56 -6.12 12.71
CA GLN A 602 5.05 -6.30 11.35
C GLN A 602 6.19 -6.35 10.31
N GLY A 603 5.98 -7.08 9.21
CA GLY A 603 7.00 -7.25 8.17
C GLY A 603 7.40 -5.94 7.48
N ARG A 604 6.52 -4.93 7.42
CA ARG A 604 6.88 -3.57 6.96
C ARG A 604 8.07 -2.95 7.68
N TYR A 605 8.36 -3.35 8.93
CA TYR A 605 9.51 -2.86 9.69
C TYR A 605 10.85 -3.39 9.16
N TYR A 606 10.84 -4.42 8.33
CA TYR A 606 12.04 -4.97 7.70
C TYR A 606 12.36 -4.25 6.38
N ILE A 607 11.37 -3.70 5.67
CA ILE A 607 11.55 -3.07 4.35
C ILE A 607 12.73 -2.08 4.35
N PRO A 608 12.88 -1.15 5.32
CA PRO A 608 14.00 -0.20 5.30
C PRO A 608 15.40 -0.82 5.40
N LEU A 609 15.54 -2.05 5.89
CA LEU A 609 16.83 -2.75 6.00
C LEU A 609 17.03 -3.86 4.94
N LEU A 610 15.97 -4.29 4.25
CA LEU A 610 16.01 -5.41 3.30
C LEU A 610 17.04 -5.22 2.18
N PHE A 611 17.19 -4.01 1.64
CA PHE A 611 18.19 -3.76 0.60
C PHE A 611 19.60 -4.18 1.03
N LEU A 612 20.02 -3.83 2.25
CA LEU A 612 21.34 -4.22 2.76
C LEU A 612 21.41 -5.72 3.06
N VAL A 613 20.34 -6.29 3.64
CA VAL A 613 20.26 -7.73 3.94
C VAL A 613 20.39 -8.56 2.67
N TRP A 614 19.63 -8.25 1.62
CA TRP A 614 19.68 -8.96 0.34
C TRP A 614 21.04 -8.82 -0.34
N LEU A 615 21.68 -7.65 -0.22
CA LEU A 615 23.03 -7.42 -0.75
C LEU A 615 24.10 -8.26 -0.02
N VAL A 616 23.94 -8.47 1.29
CA VAL A 616 24.80 -9.38 2.08
C VAL A 616 24.67 -10.80 1.56
N PHE A 617 23.45 -11.30 1.36
CA PHE A 617 23.18 -12.67 0.93
C PHE A 617 23.42 -12.92 -0.56
N ASN A 618 23.61 -11.89 -1.38
CA ASN A 618 23.92 -12.06 -2.80
C ASN A 618 25.25 -12.84 -3.00
N PRO A 619 25.24 -14.04 -3.62
CA PRO A 619 26.43 -14.87 -3.72
C PRO A 619 27.42 -14.37 -4.78
N LYS A 620 28.73 -14.59 -4.53
CA LYS A 620 29.77 -14.29 -5.53
C LYS A 620 29.90 -15.35 -6.63
N TRP A 621 29.45 -16.57 -6.36
CA TRP A 621 29.58 -17.72 -7.26
C TRP A 621 28.47 -17.81 -8.31
N ILE A 622 27.45 -16.95 -8.27
CA ILE A 622 26.43 -16.86 -9.33
C ILE A 622 26.82 -15.75 -10.30
N THR A 623 26.98 -16.14 -11.56
CA THR A 623 27.31 -15.23 -12.67
C THR A 623 26.14 -15.13 -13.64
N VAL A 624 25.67 -13.92 -13.87
CA VAL A 624 24.62 -13.64 -14.85
C VAL A 624 25.30 -13.28 -16.18
N HIS A 625 25.10 -14.13 -17.20
CA HIS A 625 25.67 -13.93 -18.54
C HIS A 625 24.80 -13.03 -19.46
N LEU A 626 23.85 -12.30 -18.88
CA LEU A 626 23.06 -11.28 -19.58
C LEU A 626 23.76 -9.93 -19.51
N LYS A 627 23.60 -9.11 -20.55
CA LYS A 627 23.97 -7.70 -20.46
C LYS A 627 23.14 -7.04 -19.36
N ASN A 628 23.72 -6.10 -18.62
CA ASN A 628 23.01 -5.39 -17.53
C ASN A 628 21.67 -4.81 -18.00
N GLN A 629 21.61 -4.30 -19.23
CA GLN A 629 20.38 -3.76 -19.80
C GLN A 629 19.25 -4.80 -19.93
N ASP A 630 19.59 -6.03 -20.35
CA ASP A 630 18.61 -7.09 -20.54
C ASP A 630 18.19 -7.65 -19.17
N TYR A 631 19.15 -7.82 -18.26
CA TYR A 631 18.87 -8.24 -16.89
C TYR A 631 17.95 -7.25 -16.15
N TYR A 632 18.23 -5.95 -16.21
CA TYR A 632 17.40 -4.94 -15.55
C TYR A 632 16.00 -4.86 -16.16
N ALA A 633 15.86 -5.07 -17.47
CA ALA A 633 14.53 -5.18 -18.09
C ALA A 633 13.75 -6.39 -17.55
N VAL A 634 14.40 -7.53 -17.34
CA VAL A 634 13.78 -8.73 -16.73
C VAL A 634 13.36 -8.46 -15.28
N VAL A 635 14.20 -7.81 -14.47
CA VAL A 635 13.86 -7.46 -13.09
C VAL A 635 12.65 -6.53 -13.03
N LEU A 636 12.61 -5.51 -13.91
CA LEU A 636 11.48 -4.59 -14.00
C LEU A 636 10.21 -5.30 -14.49
N ALA A 637 10.32 -6.23 -15.44
CA ALA A 637 9.20 -7.03 -15.93
C ALA A 637 8.63 -7.93 -14.82
N LEU A 638 9.50 -8.59 -14.06
CA LEU A 638 9.12 -9.44 -12.95
C LEU A 638 8.43 -8.64 -11.84
N ALA A 639 9.05 -7.56 -11.37
CA ALA A 639 8.50 -6.74 -10.29
C ALA A 639 7.20 -6.04 -10.72
N GLY A 640 7.18 -5.45 -11.92
CA GLY A 640 5.98 -4.82 -12.47
C GLY A 640 4.85 -5.82 -12.75
N GLY A 641 5.18 -7.05 -13.15
CA GLY A 641 4.22 -8.13 -13.33
C GLY A 641 3.56 -8.56 -12.02
N ILE A 642 4.35 -8.78 -10.98
CA ILE A 642 3.85 -9.09 -9.62
C ILE A 642 2.95 -7.94 -9.13
N LEU A 643 3.40 -6.68 -9.27
CA LEU A 643 2.62 -5.53 -8.84
C LEU A 643 1.29 -5.39 -9.61
N LEU A 644 1.30 -5.61 -10.92
CA LEU A 644 0.08 -5.57 -11.74
C LEU A 644 -0.90 -6.69 -11.40
N SER A 645 -0.41 -7.91 -11.13
CA SER A 645 -1.27 -9.03 -10.75
C SER A 645 -1.94 -8.78 -9.40
N GLU A 646 -1.18 -8.26 -8.43
CA GLU A 646 -1.70 -7.94 -7.11
C GLU A 646 -2.64 -6.75 -7.14
N TYR A 647 -2.33 -5.70 -7.91
CA TYR A 647 -3.26 -4.60 -8.16
C TYR A 647 -4.57 -5.11 -8.77
N TYR A 648 -4.52 -6.00 -9.76
CA TYR A 648 -5.73 -6.51 -10.41
C TYR A 648 -6.64 -7.26 -9.42
N VAL A 649 -6.07 -8.20 -8.65
CA VAL A 649 -6.85 -9.06 -7.75
C VAL A 649 -7.30 -8.33 -6.49
N ASN A 650 -6.38 -7.62 -5.82
CA ASN A 650 -6.64 -7.08 -4.49
C ASN A 650 -7.14 -5.63 -4.48
N VAL A 651 -7.08 -4.93 -5.62
CA VAL A 651 -7.55 -3.53 -5.71
C VAL A 651 -8.62 -3.38 -6.78
N LEU A 652 -8.30 -3.65 -8.05
CA LEU A 652 -9.22 -3.39 -9.16
C LEU A 652 -10.51 -4.23 -9.02
N GLN A 653 -10.38 -5.54 -8.80
CA GLN A 653 -11.54 -6.42 -8.63
C GLN A 653 -12.34 -6.13 -7.36
N LYS A 654 -11.69 -5.64 -6.30
CA LYS A 654 -12.33 -5.48 -4.99
C LYS A 654 -13.02 -4.13 -4.80
N PHE A 655 -12.51 -3.08 -5.44
CA PHE A 655 -13.00 -1.72 -5.23
C PHE A 655 -13.58 -1.07 -6.49
N CYS A 656 -13.26 -1.55 -7.70
CA CYS A 656 -13.59 -0.84 -8.93
C CYS A 656 -14.51 -1.60 -9.88
N LEU A 657 -14.58 -2.92 -9.79
CA LEU A 657 -15.36 -3.79 -10.69
C LEU A 657 -16.61 -4.29 -9.99
#